data_AF-A0A7C2SA27-F1
#
_entry.id   AF-A0A7C2SA27-F1
#
_cell.length_a   1.000
_cell.length_b   1.000
_cell.length_c   1.000
_cell.angle_alpha   90.00
_cell.angle_beta   90.00
_cell.angle_gamma   90.00
#
_symmetry.space_group_name_H-M   'P 1'
#
loop_
_entity.id
_entity.type
_entity.pdbx_description
1 polymer ?
#
loop_
_entity_poly.entity_id
_entity_poly.type
_entity_poly.pdbx_seq_one_letter_code
_entity_poly.pdbx_strand_id
1 'polypeptide(L)'
;MRLPCTSFLLGLAAAGLLASRGAAGPEESCQKATASALARCVRTVADAEAACFRKSGAACGEADARRARALSRVGRRIEARCTGAAEVAAAGYAPLLPAELGARLAAACAREVGQISARLFGEDGEALAGAGDEGAQCLLAAHGRAGELLGKAIQTAGRCAGRLCDAADLDRADAALEALEQRAAAKIEGRCEDFAGLVGADAASFARETADRAETAASAPCDPLDRVETGAPPGGPGAAPGHCLFPFPNDYFSVGDLGSPTGRRLAFQREALPANQAGVHIDPARWNEADGFSVGPMLLFHDPDADLGLSGAPPITDLAASLDPASPVLLLDAETGAQQLLWVERDASHEIEAEQGLVGRVGANLENGRRYLVAVRGLVDAQGAPRPAGAVFAAYRDRAPTAQLPVEARRRRMERLFAELEAFGVARAELQLAWEFTTQSVESTASRLLAMRDDAFAILGEAAPEFTVDAVDEPGDGQTFRRIDGTFQVPLYLDDGGEPGSTLRTGPDGLPVNEGDFFTARYRCVVPDAATTAGGPPAVPARASLYGHGLLGSISETSASHVRRFADDHNFVLCGTDWSGFADEDLPTVYKVLQDFSNFPTFIDRQHQGVLNFLVLARLMIHPDGLGSHAAFQVGGESVIDPSGVYYDGNSQGGIMGGVVAAFAQDVERFVLGVPGMNYSTLLYRSTDFEPFGIVLRAGHPNGLDRLAMLALAQIVWDRTDPNGHVRHTTADTYPNTPPKKLLYHVAFGDHQVAPVTVEIAARSNGAHLRTPALAPGKVVPEVTPYFGIPPILSYPFDGSAVVIWDSGNPAPPIEGVPPPEIPPTDPLWPTLSPCAQNWDSDPHECPRRAPEARLQKSEFLREDGAVVDTCGSGMACLAPTF
;
A
#
# COMPACT_ATOMS: atom_id res chain seq x y z
N MET A 1 -28.22 21.46 68.70
CA MET A 1 -29.57 21.62 68.13
C MET A 1 -29.69 20.57 67.01
N ARG A 2 -30.50 19.53 67.23
CA ARG A 2 -30.99 18.43 66.35
C ARG A 2 -30.09 17.86 65.21
N LEU A 3 -29.74 16.57 65.37
CA LEU A 3 -29.31 15.50 64.43
C LEU A 3 -30.40 15.12 63.37
N PRO A 4 -30.25 14.13 62.42
CA PRO A 4 -29.09 13.50 61.69
C PRO A 4 -29.37 13.02 60.21
N CYS A 5 -28.36 12.36 59.56
CA CYS A 5 -28.39 11.33 58.46
C CYS A 5 -28.94 11.71 57.06
N THR A 6 -28.39 11.31 55.90
CA THR A 6 -28.08 9.96 55.32
C THR A 6 -27.28 10.16 54.00
N SER A 7 -26.10 9.56 53.77
CA SER A 7 -25.85 8.34 52.95
C SER A 7 -27.00 7.89 52.02
N PHE A 8 -26.85 8.05 50.69
CA PHE A 8 -27.36 7.18 49.60
C PHE A 8 -27.30 7.95 48.26
N LEU A 9 -26.44 7.54 47.32
CA LEU A 9 -26.61 7.68 45.85
C LEU A 9 -25.55 6.81 45.16
N LEU A 10 -25.59 5.51 45.48
CA LEU A 10 -24.97 4.41 44.77
C LEU A 10 -26.12 3.40 44.61
N GLY A 11 -26.56 3.17 43.38
CA GLY A 11 -27.64 2.23 43.05
C GLY A 11 -28.87 2.89 42.43
N LEU A 12 -28.82 3.08 41.10
CA LEU A 12 -30.00 3.09 40.22
C LEU A 12 -29.55 2.81 38.78
N ALA A 13 -28.97 1.63 38.59
CA ALA A 13 -28.77 0.98 37.29
C ALA A 13 -29.12 -0.52 37.42
N ALA A 14 -30.29 -0.81 38.00
CA ALA A 14 -30.85 -2.17 38.11
C ALA A 14 -32.33 -2.11 38.51
N ALA A 15 -33.22 -1.78 37.57
CA ALA A 15 -34.66 -2.09 37.68
C ALA A 15 -35.36 -1.86 36.33
N GLY A 16 -35.23 -2.83 35.43
CA GLY A 16 -35.96 -2.88 34.15
C GLY A 16 -36.33 -4.31 33.77
N LEU A 17 -36.80 -5.11 34.73
CA LEU A 17 -37.19 -6.50 34.53
C LEU A 17 -38.47 -6.81 35.32
N LEU A 18 -39.61 -6.53 34.71
CA LEU A 18 -40.84 -7.29 34.87
C LEU A 18 -41.56 -7.29 33.53
N ALA A 19 -41.72 -8.49 32.97
CA ALA A 19 -42.19 -8.73 31.62
C ALA A 19 -43.62 -8.23 31.38
N SER A 20 -43.77 -7.33 30.42
CA SER A 20 -44.93 -7.32 29.54
C SER A 20 -44.47 -7.74 28.15
N ARG A 21 -45.10 -8.77 27.56
CA ARG A 21 -45.05 -9.06 26.12
C ARG A 21 -45.80 -7.95 25.35
N GLY A 22 -45.31 -6.72 25.48
CA GLY A 22 -45.75 -5.55 24.74
C GLY A 22 -45.09 -5.50 23.37
N ALA A 23 -45.69 -4.77 22.44
CA ALA A 23 -45.17 -4.61 21.08
C ALA A 23 -43.68 -4.20 21.09
N ALA A 24 -42.92 -4.74 20.13
CA ALA A 24 -41.52 -4.39 19.92
C ALA A 24 -41.32 -2.86 19.92
N GLY A 25 -40.34 -2.37 20.68
CA GLY A 25 -39.98 -0.95 20.67
C GLY A 25 -39.55 -0.48 19.27
N PRO A 26 -39.54 0.84 18.98
CA PRO A 26 -39.15 1.38 17.68
C PRO A 26 -37.76 0.89 17.20
N GLU A 27 -36.77 0.84 18.09
CA GLU A 27 -35.42 0.33 17.82
C GLU A 27 -35.43 -1.17 17.44
N GLU A 28 -36.15 -1.98 18.23
CA GLU A 28 -36.31 -3.42 18.01
C GLU A 28 -36.98 -3.71 16.65
N SER A 29 -37.99 -2.90 16.31
CA SER A 29 -38.69 -2.94 15.04
C SER A 29 -37.76 -2.59 13.87
N CYS A 30 -36.92 -1.57 14.03
CA CYS A 30 -35.93 -1.15 13.04
C CYS A 30 -34.85 -2.24 12.81
N GLN A 31 -34.26 -2.78 13.88
CA GLN A 31 -33.29 -3.89 13.81
C GLN A 31 -33.84 -5.12 13.08
N LYS A 32 -35.09 -5.52 13.37
CA LYS A 32 -35.75 -6.63 12.65
C LYS A 32 -36.03 -6.28 11.20
N ALA A 33 -36.31 -5.02 10.90
CA ALA A 33 -36.57 -4.54 9.54
C ALA A 33 -35.32 -4.60 8.67
N THR A 34 -34.15 -4.17 9.16
CA THR A 34 -32.87 -4.20 8.42
C THR A 34 -32.52 -5.61 7.96
N ALA A 35 -32.37 -6.55 8.91
CA ALA A 35 -32.01 -7.94 8.60
C ALA A 35 -33.01 -8.61 7.66
N SER A 36 -34.31 -8.45 7.93
CA SER A 36 -35.35 -9.12 7.14
C SER A 36 -35.62 -8.45 5.78
N ALA A 37 -35.34 -7.15 5.61
CA ALA A 37 -35.42 -6.46 4.33
C ALA A 37 -34.29 -6.93 3.42
N LEU A 38 -33.05 -6.88 3.94
CA LEU A 38 -31.85 -7.26 3.21
C LEU A 38 -31.88 -8.72 2.77
N ALA A 39 -32.17 -9.65 3.70
CA ALA A 39 -32.26 -11.08 3.38
C ALA A 39 -33.30 -11.43 2.30
N ARG A 40 -34.43 -10.70 2.25
CA ARG A 40 -35.42 -10.87 1.18
C ARG A 40 -34.97 -10.25 -0.12
N CYS A 41 -34.27 -9.13 -0.05
CA CYS A 41 -33.76 -8.44 -1.22
C CYS A 41 -32.81 -9.35 -1.99
N VAL A 42 -31.74 -9.83 -1.34
CA VAL A 42 -30.71 -10.65 -2.01
C VAL A 42 -31.31 -11.88 -2.68
N ARG A 43 -32.26 -12.56 -2.02
CA ARG A 43 -32.97 -13.70 -2.61
C ARG A 43 -33.79 -13.31 -3.84
N THR A 44 -34.55 -12.22 -3.74
CA THR A 44 -35.43 -11.79 -4.84
C THR A 44 -34.65 -11.25 -6.03
N VAL A 45 -33.56 -10.53 -5.77
CA VAL A 45 -32.65 -10.01 -6.80
C VAL A 45 -31.90 -11.16 -7.46
N ALA A 46 -31.37 -12.13 -6.69
CA ALA A 46 -30.75 -13.32 -7.27
C ALA A 46 -31.70 -14.10 -8.19
N ASP A 47 -32.94 -14.32 -7.76
CA ASP A 47 -33.95 -14.95 -8.62
C ASP A 47 -34.29 -14.12 -9.88
N ALA A 48 -34.16 -12.79 -9.81
CA ALA A 48 -34.39 -11.90 -10.95
C ALA A 48 -33.22 -11.99 -11.93
N GLU A 49 -31.99 -11.84 -11.45
CA GLU A 49 -30.76 -11.95 -12.24
C GLU A 49 -30.71 -13.31 -12.95
N ALA A 50 -30.92 -14.42 -12.23
CA ALA A 50 -30.97 -15.75 -12.85
C ALA A 50 -32.06 -15.88 -13.93
N ALA A 51 -33.17 -15.13 -13.83
CA ALA A 51 -34.21 -15.11 -14.85
C ALA A 51 -33.80 -14.25 -16.07
N CYS A 52 -33.10 -13.14 -15.86
CA CYS A 52 -32.54 -12.31 -16.93
C CYS A 52 -31.46 -13.08 -17.71
N PHE A 53 -30.47 -13.65 -17.03
CA PHE A 53 -29.44 -14.48 -17.67
C PHE A 53 -30.04 -15.66 -18.43
N ARG A 54 -31.03 -16.36 -17.87
CA ARG A 54 -31.73 -17.44 -18.59
C ARG A 54 -32.45 -16.95 -19.86
N LYS A 55 -32.95 -15.71 -19.86
CA LYS A 55 -33.76 -15.16 -20.95
C LYS A 55 -32.92 -14.52 -22.05
N SER A 56 -31.90 -13.75 -21.68
CA SER A 56 -31.13 -12.88 -22.58
C SER A 56 -29.63 -13.13 -22.55
N GLY A 57 -29.13 -14.02 -21.69
CA GLY A 57 -27.69 -14.24 -21.53
C GLY A 57 -26.97 -13.09 -20.81
N ALA A 58 -27.69 -12.11 -20.29
CA ALA A 58 -27.12 -10.90 -19.70
C ALA A 58 -27.81 -10.54 -18.38
N ALA A 59 -27.13 -9.72 -17.57
CA ALA A 59 -27.65 -9.19 -16.31
C ALA A 59 -28.97 -8.41 -16.51
N CYS A 60 -29.75 -8.30 -15.45
CA CYS A 60 -30.97 -7.51 -15.48
C CYS A 60 -30.68 -6.02 -15.68
N GLY A 61 -31.20 -5.45 -16.76
CA GLY A 61 -31.22 -3.99 -16.95
C GLY A 61 -31.90 -3.27 -15.79
N GLU A 62 -31.57 -1.99 -15.58
CA GLU A 62 -32.10 -1.19 -14.47
C GLU A 62 -33.65 -1.13 -14.43
N ALA A 63 -34.28 -1.23 -15.60
CA ALA A 63 -35.73 -1.23 -15.75
C ALA A 63 -36.41 -2.58 -15.46
N ASP A 64 -35.67 -3.64 -15.11
CA ASP A 64 -36.30 -4.92 -14.78
C ASP A 64 -37.24 -4.77 -13.58
N ALA A 65 -38.52 -5.07 -13.81
CA ALA A 65 -39.55 -4.78 -12.85
C ALA A 65 -39.43 -5.64 -11.58
N ARG A 66 -38.87 -6.86 -11.64
CA ARG A 66 -38.71 -7.72 -10.46
C ARG A 66 -37.56 -7.20 -9.59
N ARG A 67 -36.42 -6.89 -10.20
CA ARG A 67 -35.24 -6.28 -9.56
C ARG A 67 -35.58 -4.93 -8.95
N ALA A 68 -36.12 -3.99 -9.72
CA ALA A 68 -36.51 -2.67 -9.24
C ALA A 68 -37.52 -2.74 -8.06
N ARG A 69 -38.50 -3.63 -8.12
CA ARG A 69 -39.44 -3.86 -7.00
C ARG A 69 -38.77 -4.46 -5.77
N ALA A 70 -37.75 -5.29 -5.91
CA ALA A 70 -37.01 -5.85 -4.78
C ALA A 70 -36.21 -4.75 -4.06
N LEU A 71 -35.46 -3.95 -4.81
CA LEU A 71 -34.64 -2.85 -4.30
C LEU A 71 -35.50 -1.78 -3.61
N SER A 72 -36.57 -1.30 -4.26
CA SER A 72 -37.52 -0.34 -3.67
C SER A 72 -38.25 -0.86 -2.41
N ARG A 73 -38.43 -2.19 -2.28
CA ARG A 73 -39.05 -2.77 -1.08
C ARG A 73 -38.15 -2.70 0.14
N VAL A 74 -36.83 -2.59 -0.03
CA VAL A 74 -35.90 -2.38 1.10
C VAL A 74 -36.21 -1.04 1.75
N GLY A 75 -36.08 0.07 1.01
CA GLY A 75 -36.34 1.42 1.51
C GLY A 75 -37.70 1.56 2.20
N ARG A 76 -38.78 1.17 1.52
CA ARG A 76 -40.14 1.21 2.11
C ARG A 76 -40.28 0.44 3.42
N ARG A 77 -39.56 -0.68 3.57
CA ARG A 77 -39.62 -1.49 4.79
C ARG A 77 -38.82 -0.86 5.92
N ILE A 78 -37.67 -0.26 5.61
CA ILE A 78 -36.85 0.47 6.58
C ILE A 78 -37.60 1.72 7.04
N GLU A 79 -38.08 2.56 6.13
CA GLU A 79 -38.84 3.77 6.44
C GLU A 79 -40.13 3.49 7.24
N ALA A 80 -40.79 2.37 7.00
CA ALA A 80 -41.99 2.00 7.75
C ALA A 80 -41.71 1.53 9.18
N ARG A 81 -40.44 1.28 9.55
CA ARG A 81 -40.07 0.59 10.79
C ARG A 81 -38.98 1.28 11.61
N CYS A 82 -38.20 2.15 10.97
CA CYS A 82 -37.20 3.02 11.58
C CYS A 82 -37.76 4.45 11.55
N THR A 83 -37.95 5.06 12.72
CA THR A 83 -38.62 6.36 12.87
C THR A 83 -37.68 7.55 12.69
N GLY A 84 -36.37 7.36 12.85
CA GLY A 84 -35.34 8.38 12.62
C GLY A 84 -33.92 7.84 12.73
N ALA A 85 -32.96 8.77 12.77
CA ALA A 85 -31.53 8.47 12.81
C ALA A 85 -31.08 7.72 14.08
N ALA A 86 -31.77 7.93 15.21
CA ALA A 86 -31.45 7.25 16.46
C ALA A 86 -31.74 5.74 16.38
N GLU A 87 -32.88 5.34 15.80
CA GLU A 87 -33.22 3.93 15.63
C GLU A 87 -32.32 3.26 14.58
N VAL A 88 -31.90 4.00 13.56
CA VAL A 88 -30.90 3.56 12.59
C VAL A 88 -29.54 3.31 13.26
N ALA A 89 -29.12 4.23 14.15
CA ALA A 89 -27.91 4.07 14.94
C ALA A 89 -27.97 2.85 15.88
N ALA A 90 -29.11 2.66 16.55
CA ALA A 90 -29.39 1.49 17.38
C ALA A 90 -29.43 0.17 16.57
N ALA A 91 -29.69 0.24 15.26
CA ALA A 91 -29.59 -0.91 14.36
C ALA A 91 -28.15 -1.24 13.93
N GLY A 92 -27.16 -0.44 14.34
CA GLY A 92 -25.73 -0.66 14.07
C GLY A 92 -25.19 0.09 12.85
N TYR A 93 -25.94 1.05 12.32
CA TYR A 93 -25.52 1.87 11.18
C TYR A 93 -25.15 3.29 11.61
N ALA A 94 -24.49 4.08 10.76
CA ALA A 94 -24.31 5.51 11.01
C ALA A 94 -25.69 6.17 11.21
N PRO A 95 -25.82 7.29 11.95
CA PRO A 95 -27.09 7.95 12.26
C PRO A 95 -27.72 8.63 11.03
N LEU A 96 -28.05 7.82 10.03
CA LEU A 96 -28.61 8.18 8.74
C LEU A 96 -30.14 8.31 8.84
N LEU A 97 -30.73 9.04 7.90
CA LEU A 97 -32.17 8.97 7.69
C LEU A 97 -32.57 7.54 7.26
N PRO A 98 -33.76 7.04 7.66
CA PRO A 98 -34.23 5.72 7.26
C PRO A 98 -34.20 5.47 5.74
N ALA A 99 -34.46 6.51 4.93
CA ALA A 99 -34.41 6.41 3.47
C ALA A 99 -32.97 6.18 2.95
N GLU A 100 -31.98 6.83 3.55
CA GLU A 100 -30.55 6.67 3.22
C GLU A 100 -30.07 5.26 3.57
N LEU A 101 -30.42 4.75 4.77
CA LEU A 101 -30.15 3.36 5.12
C LEU A 101 -30.85 2.39 4.14
N GLY A 102 -32.09 2.69 3.77
CA GLY A 102 -32.86 1.93 2.80
C GLY A 102 -32.17 1.82 1.43
N ALA A 103 -31.71 2.94 0.89
CA ALA A 103 -30.96 3.01 -0.36
C ALA A 103 -29.65 2.23 -0.26
N ARG A 104 -28.95 2.37 0.86
CA ARG A 104 -27.68 1.69 1.11
C ARG A 104 -27.80 0.18 1.18
N LEU A 105 -28.78 -0.34 1.92
CA LEU A 105 -29.05 -1.77 1.97
C LEU A 105 -29.55 -2.32 0.62
N ALA A 106 -30.23 -1.50 -0.19
CA ALA A 106 -30.59 -1.87 -1.56
C ALA A 106 -29.34 -1.95 -2.46
N ALA A 107 -28.42 -0.99 -2.36
CA ALA A 107 -27.15 -1.01 -3.09
C ALA A 107 -26.29 -2.22 -2.70
N ALA A 108 -26.13 -2.50 -1.40
CA ALA A 108 -25.43 -3.69 -0.92
C ALA A 108 -26.06 -4.99 -1.44
N CYS A 109 -27.40 -5.08 -1.42
CA CYS A 109 -28.14 -6.20 -2.00
C CYS A 109 -27.86 -6.40 -3.49
N ALA A 110 -27.88 -5.33 -4.29
CA ALA A 110 -27.59 -5.40 -5.71
C ALA A 110 -26.13 -5.82 -5.95
N ARG A 111 -25.19 -5.22 -5.21
CA ARG A 111 -23.76 -5.48 -5.32
C ARG A 111 -23.42 -6.95 -5.03
N GLU A 112 -23.81 -7.49 -3.88
CA GLU A 112 -23.42 -8.87 -3.52
C GLU A 112 -24.04 -9.92 -4.46
N VAL A 113 -25.25 -9.68 -4.95
CA VAL A 113 -25.85 -10.57 -5.96
C VAL A 113 -25.15 -10.41 -7.31
N GLY A 114 -24.79 -9.18 -7.68
CA GLY A 114 -24.00 -8.89 -8.88
C GLY A 114 -22.67 -9.64 -8.86
N GLN A 115 -21.95 -9.62 -7.73
CA GLN A 115 -20.69 -10.34 -7.54
C GLN A 115 -20.84 -11.86 -7.69
N ILE A 116 -21.90 -12.45 -7.11
CA ILE A 116 -22.22 -13.88 -7.34
C ILE A 116 -22.52 -14.16 -8.82
N SER A 117 -23.18 -13.22 -9.50
CA SER A 117 -23.51 -13.33 -10.92
C SER A 117 -22.26 -13.27 -11.78
N ALA A 118 -21.38 -12.29 -11.55
CA ALA A 118 -20.10 -12.16 -12.24
C ALA A 118 -19.24 -13.42 -12.06
N ARG A 119 -19.19 -13.98 -10.84
CA ARG A 119 -18.43 -15.22 -10.57
C ARG A 119 -18.94 -16.43 -11.35
N LEU A 120 -20.26 -16.56 -11.51
CA LEU A 120 -20.87 -17.74 -12.14
C LEU A 120 -21.10 -17.57 -13.64
N PHE A 121 -21.29 -16.35 -14.12
CA PHE A 121 -21.72 -16.07 -15.48
C PHE A 121 -20.71 -15.26 -16.30
N GLY A 122 -19.69 -14.67 -15.67
CA GLY A 122 -18.88 -13.62 -16.28
C GLY A 122 -19.51 -12.23 -16.11
N GLU A 123 -18.75 -11.16 -16.37
CA GLU A 123 -19.27 -9.79 -16.22
C GLU A 123 -20.41 -9.51 -17.20
N ASP A 124 -20.31 -10.04 -18.42
CA ASP A 124 -21.26 -9.86 -19.52
C ASP A 124 -22.02 -11.15 -19.90
N GLY A 125 -21.86 -12.22 -19.12
CA GLY A 125 -22.53 -13.51 -19.34
C GLY A 125 -21.75 -14.49 -20.23
N GLU A 126 -20.48 -14.18 -20.52
CA GLU A 126 -19.60 -14.97 -21.37
C GLU A 126 -19.35 -16.39 -20.85
N ALA A 127 -19.22 -16.59 -19.53
CA ALA A 127 -19.05 -17.92 -18.95
C ALA A 127 -20.31 -18.76 -19.12
N LEU A 128 -21.49 -18.13 -19.00
CA LEU A 128 -22.76 -18.80 -19.24
C LEU A 128 -22.94 -19.19 -20.71
N ALA A 129 -22.52 -18.32 -21.64
CA ALA A 129 -22.57 -18.59 -23.07
C ALA A 129 -21.60 -19.69 -23.51
N GLY A 130 -20.42 -19.78 -22.87
CA GLY A 130 -19.39 -20.78 -23.16
C GLY A 130 -19.62 -22.17 -22.58
N ALA A 131 -20.50 -22.31 -21.57
CA ALA A 131 -20.63 -23.55 -20.78
C ALA A 131 -21.45 -24.69 -21.41
N GLY A 132 -22.07 -24.48 -22.58
CA GLY A 132 -23.02 -25.43 -23.18
C GLY A 132 -24.30 -25.62 -22.34
N ASP A 133 -25.25 -26.46 -22.80
CA ASP A 133 -26.58 -26.56 -22.17
C ASP A 133 -26.55 -27.10 -20.72
N GLU A 134 -25.76 -28.14 -20.47
CA GLU A 134 -25.63 -28.75 -19.14
C GLU A 134 -24.88 -27.83 -18.17
N GLY A 135 -23.79 -27.22 -18.64
CA GLY A 135 -23.02 -26.24 -17.87
C GLY A 135 -23.85 -24.98 -17.56
N ALA A 136 -24.60 -24.47 -18.52
CA ALA A 136 -25.50 -23.34 -18.29
C ALA A 136 -26.62 -23.66 -17.27
N GLN A 137 -27.19 -24.86 -17.32
CA GLN A 137 -28.15 -25.32 -16.30
C GLN A 137 -27.50 -25.45 -14.92
N CYS A 138 -26.26 -25.93 -14.86
CA CYS A 138 -25.47 -26.01 -13.65
C CYS A 138 -25.26 -24.60 -13.04
N LEU A 139 -24.71 -23.66 -13.81
CA LEU A 139 -24.40 -22.30 -13.36
C LEU A 139 -25.66 -21.57 -12.86
N LEU A 140 -26.78 -21.67 -13.58
CA LEU A 140 -28.06 -21.09 -13.16
C LEU A 140 -28.61 -21.74 -11.87
N ALA A 141 -28.40 -23.04 -11.68
CA ALA A 141 -28.80 -23.73 -10.45
C ALA A 141 -27.93 -23.31 -9.27
N ALA A 142 -26.60 -23.24 -9.47
CA ALA A 142 -25.64 -22.77 -8.47
C ALA A 142 -25.96 -21.34 -8.03
N HIS A 143 -26.27 -20.44 -8.96
CA HIS A 143 -26.66 -19.05 -8.66
C HIS A 143 -27.91 -18.96 -7.79
N GLY A 144 -28.95 -19.71 -8.12
CA GLY A 144 -30.17 -19.77 -7.30
C GLY A 144 -29.91 -20.31 -5.89
N ARG A 145 -28.99 -21.28 -5.75
CA ARG A 145 -28.56 -21.78 -4.43
C ARG A 145 -27.74 -20.76 -3.66
N ALA A 146 -26.87 -20.03 -4.33
CA ALA A 146 -26.08 -18.97 -3.73
C ALA A 146 -26.98 -17.85 -3.17
N GLY A 147 -27.98 -17.40 -3.93
CA GLY A 147 -28.97 -16.43 -3.45
C GLY A 147 -29.82 -16.93 -2.28
N GLU A 148 -30.17 -18.23 -2.25
CA GLU A 148 -30.85 -18.86 -1.13
C GLU A 148 -29.97 -18.87 0.13
N LEU A 149 -28.69 -19.26 -0.02
CA LEU A 149 -27.69 -19.33 1.04
C LEU A 149 -27.42 -17.95 1.63
N LEU A 150 -27.08 -16.95 0.80
CA LEU A 150 -26.81 -15.58 1.21
C LEU A 150 -27.98 -15.00 2.03
N GLY A 151 -29.22 -15.16 1.53
CA GLY A 151 -30.40 -14.71 2.26
C GLY A 151 -30.61 -15.42 3.60
N LYS A 152 -30.25 -16.70 3.72
CA LYS A 152 -30.33 -17.45 4.99
C LYS A 152 -29.19 -17.13 5.94
N ALA A 153 -28.00 -16.82 5.42
CA ALA A 153 -26.85 -16.36 6.20
C ALA A 153 -27.16 -15.00 6.85
N ILE A 154 -27.74 -14.05 6.10
CA ILE A 154 -28.17 -12.75 6.65
C ILE A 154 -29.28 -12.93 7.71
N GLN A 155 -30.24 -13.84 7.49
CA GLN A 155 -31.25 -14.17 8.52
C GLN A 155 -30.64 -14.78 9.76
N THR A 156 -29.61 -15.60 9.57
CA THR A 156 -28.84 -16.29 10.62
C THR A 156 -28.10 -15.29 11.50
N ALA A 157 -27.37 -14.35 10.91
CA ALA A 157 -26.71 -13.25 11.61
C ALA A 157 -27.73 -12.34 12.31
N GLY A 158 -28.83 -12.02 11.63
CA GLY A 158 -29.92 -11.22 12.19
C GLY A 158 -30.79 -11.93 13.22
N ARG A 159 -30.45 -13.15 13.68
CA ARG A 159 -31.27 -13.88 14.66
C ARG A 159 -31.38 -13.17 16.00
N CYS A 160 -30.37 -12.39 16.37
CA CYS A 160 -30.36 -11.60 17.61
C CYS A 160 -31.00 -10.22 17.44
N ALA A 161 -31.40 -9.84 16.22
CA ALA A 161 -32.10 -8.59 15.96
C ALA A 161 -33.43 -8.55 16.74
N GLY A 162 -33.49 -7.67 17.72
CA GLY A 162 -34.66 -7.46 18.56
C GLY A 162 -35.05 -8.65 19.45
N ARG A 163 -34.07 -9.42 19.94
CA ARG A 163 -34.21 -10.34 21.08
C ARG A 163 -32.92 -10.38 21.88
N LEU A 164 -33.01 -10.71 23.16
CA LEU A 164 -31.83 -11.03 23.96
C LEU A 164 -31.34 -12.43 23.58
N CYS A 165 -30.21 -12.50 22.88
CA CYS A 165 -29.48 -13.74 22.69
C CYS A 165 -28.59 -14.02 23.92
N ASP A 166 -28.10 -15.25 24.03
CA ASP A 166 -27.00 -15.64 24.92
C ASP A 166 -25.84 -16.26 24.11
N ALA A 167 -24.73 -16.62 24.77
CA ALA A 167 -23.58 -17.24 24.10
C ALA A 167 -23.95 -18.55 23.37
N ALA A 168 -24.90 -19.33 23.90
CA ALA A 168 -25.33 -20.57 23.29
C ALA A 168 -26.20 -20.33 22.03
N ASP A 169 -26.91 -19.20 21.96
CA ASP A 169 -27.56 -18.74 20.73
C ASP A 169 -26.55 -18.44 19.61
N LEU A 170 -25.40 -17.86 19.97
CA LEU A 170 -24.31 -17.57 19.03
C LEU A 170 -23.71 -18.86 18.48
N ASP A 171 -23.40 -19.84 19.35
CA ASP A 171 -22.92 -21.17 18.93
C ASP A 171 -23.90 -21.88 18.00
N ARG A 172 -25.20 -21.83 18.33
CA ARG A 172 -26.25 -22.37 17.45
C ARG A 172 -26.33 -21.62 16.13
N ALA A 173 -25.98 -20.33 16.11
CA ALA A 173 -26.01 -19.54 14.90
C ALA A 173 -24.90 -19.94 13.93
N ASP A 174 -23.69 -20.12 14.44
CA ASP A 174 -22.51 -20.55 13.67
C ASP A 174 -22.69 -21.97 13.13
N ALA A 175 -23.08 -22.93 13.99
CA ALA A 175 -23.35 -24.30 13.56
C ALA A 175 -24.45 -24.39 12.48
N ALA A 176 -25.46 -23.52 12.56
CA ALA A 176 -26.49 -23.44 11.54
C ALA A 176 -25.98 -22.83 10.23
N LEU A 177 -25.00 -21.91 10.26
CA LEU A 177 -24.38 -21.37 9.05
C LEU A 177 -23.54 -22.43 8.34
N GLU A 178 -22.70 -23.17 9.08
CA GLU A 178 -21.93 -24.30 8.54
C GLU A 178 -22.83 -25.36 7.89
N ALA A 179 -23.94 -25.70 8.55
CA ALA A 179 -24.92 -26.63 7.98
C ALA A 179 -25.61 -26.08 6.72
N LEU A 180 -25.74 -24.76 6.57
CA LEU A 180 -26.27 -24.14 5.35
C LEU A 180 -25.26 -24.22 4.21
N GLU A 181 -23.98 -23.98 4.49
CA GLU A 181 -22.87 -24.09 3.53
C GLU A 181 -22.77 -25.51 2.99
N GLN A 182 -22.67 -26.51 3.88
CA GLN A 182 -22.58 -27.93 3.49
C GLN A 182 -23.78 -28.37 2.64
N ARG A 183 -25.00 -27.92 3.00
CA ARG A 183 -26.21 -28.22 2.22
C ARG A 183 -26.23 -27.52 0.87
N ALA A 184 -25.68 -26.31 0.77
CA ALA A 184 -25.59 -25.60 -0.50
C ALA A 184 -24.59 -26.29 -1.42
N ALA A 185 -23.39 -26.61 -0.92
CA ALA A 185 -22.35 -27.35 -1.63
C ALA A 185 -22.86 -28.69 -2.17
N ALA A 186 -23.44 -29.54 -1.31
CA ALA A 186 -23.98 -30.84 -1.72
C ALA A 186 -25.10 -30.73 -2.78
N LYS A 187 -25.89 -29.65 -2.76
CA LYS A 187 -26.93 -29.40 -3.77
C LYS A 187 -26.35 -28.91 -5.09
N ILE A 188 -25.24 -28.17 -5.06
CA ILE A 188 -24.51 -27.75 -6.25
C ILE A 188 -23.88 -28.99 -6.89
N GLU A 189 -23.11 -29.77 -6.13
CA GLU A 189 -22.48 -31.02 -6.58
C GLU A 189 -23.51 -32.01 -7.15
N GLY A 190 -24.65 -32.18 -6.48
CA GLY A 190 -25.72 -33.07 -6.97
C GLY A 190 -26.39 -32.62 -8.27
N ARG A 191 -26.13 -31.40 -8.75
CA ARG A 191 -26.68 -30.84 -10.00
C ARG A 191 -25.61 -30.47 -11.03
N CYS A 192 -24.34 -30.39 -10.61
CA CYS A 192 -23.19 -29.94 -11.36
C CYS A 192 -22.06 -30.96 -11.21
N GLU A 193 -21.91 -31.84 -12.19
CA GLU A 193 -20.85 -32.87 -12.15
C GLU A 193 -19.45 -32.25 -12.25
N ASP A 194 -19.27 -31.21 -13.09
CA ASP A 194 -18.03 -30.47 -13.25
C ASP A 194 -18.16 -29.00 -12.82
N PHE A 195 -18.61 -28.76 -11.58
CA PHE A 195 -18.68 -27.39 -11.05
C PHE A 195 -17.30 -26.72 -11.01
N ALA A 196 -16.28 -27.49 -10.63
CA ALA A 196 -14.92 -26.97 -10.48
C ALA A 196 -14.31 -26.53 -11.83
N GLY A 197 -14.52 -27.29 -12.92
CA GLY A 197 -14.08 -26.89 -14.25
C GLY A 197 -14.80 -25.65 -14.79
N LEU A 198 -16.05 -25.42 -14.38
CA LEU A 198 -16.84 -24.27 -14.82
C LEU A 198 -16.53 -22.97 -14.05
N VAL A 199 -16.27 -23.06 -12.75
CA VAL A 199 -16.18 -21.89 -11.84
C VAL A 199 -14.78 -21.70 -11.25
N GLY A 200 -13.86 -22.64 -11.49
CA GLY A 200 -12.49 -22.60 -10.95
C GLY A 200 -12.41 -22.77 -9.43
N ALA A 201 -13.46 -23.31 -8.81
CA ALA A 201 -13.53 -23.55 -7.37
C ALA A 201 -14.45 -24.74 -7.05
N ASP A 202 -14.16 -25.48 -5.99
CA ASP A 202 -15.07 -26.50 -5.49
C ASP A 202 -16.35 -25.89 -4.88
N ALA A 203 -17.42 -26.68 -4.83
CA ALA A 203 -18.72 -26.22 -4.37
C ALA A 203 -18.74 -25.82 -2.88
N ALA A 204 -17.87 -26.39 -2.06
CA ALA A 204 -17.77 -26.05 -0.64
C ALA A 204 -17.08 -24.70 -0.44
N SER A 205 -16.01 -24.43 -1.17
CA SER A 205 -15.31 -23.15 -1.19
C SER A 205 -16.22 -22.03 -1.70
N PHE A 206 -16.93 -22.27 -2.80
CA PHE A 206 -17.94 -21.32 -3.31
C PHE A 206 -19.08 -21.07 -2.32
N ALA A 207 -19.56 -22.10 -1.62
CA ALA A 207 -20.61 -21.95 -0.61
C ALA A 207 -20.14 -21.14 0.61
N ARG A 208 -18.92 -21.37 1.10
CA ARG A 208 -18.33 -20.58 2.20
C ARG A 208 -18.19 -19.11 1.80
N GLU A 209 -17.62 -18.84 0.63
CA GLU A 209 -17.49 -17.47 0.10
C GLU A 209 -18.85 -16.78 0.01
N THR A 210 -19.87 -17.48 -0.50
CA THR A 210 -21.24 -16.97 -0.59
C THR A 210 -21.85 -16.66 0.78
N ALA A 211 -21.56 -17.48 1.79
CA ALA A 211 -22.03 -17.25 3.16
C ALA A 211 -21.33 -16.05 3.79
N ASP A 212 -20.02 -15.91 3.60
CA ASP A 212 -19.23 -14.80 4.13
C ASP A 212 -19.62 -13.45 3.50
N ARG A 213 -20.15 -13.43 2.26
CA ARG A 213 -20.78 -12.24 1.65
C ARG A 213 -21.96 -11.69 2.46
N ALA A 214 -22.53 -12.45 3.41
CA ALA A 214 -23.53 -11.91 4.33
C ALA A 214 -22.95 -10.83 5.26
N GLU A 215 -21.69 -10.96 5.67
CA GLU A 215 -20.95 -9.92 6.40
C GLU A 215 -20.86 -8.65 5.56
N THR A 216 -20.38 -8.76 4.32
CA THR A 216 -20.25 -7.64 3.39
C THR A 216 -21.59 -7.00 3.05
N ALA A 217 -22.65 -7.79 2.85
CA ALA A 217 -24.00 -7.29 2.61
C ALA A 217 -24.54 -6.47 3.80
N ALA A 218 -24.24 -6.94 5.02
CA ALA A 218 -24.70 -6.32 6.26
C ALA A 218 -23.84 -5.14 6.72
N SER A 219 -22.59 -5.07 6.26
CA SER A 219 -21.55 -4.12 6.68
C SER A 219 -22.02 -2.66 6.69
N ALA A 220 -21.54 -1.90 7.67
CA ALA A 220 -21.48 -0.43 7.62
C ALA A 220 -20.28 0.03 6.77
N PRO A 221 -20.21 1.27 6.24
CA PRO A 221 -19.04 1.71 5.49
C PRO A 221 -17.84 1.73 6.44
N CYS A 222 -18.10 2.14 7.67
CA CYS A 222 -17.15 2.12 8.77
C CYS A 222 -17.05 0.72 9.38
N ASP A 223 -15.85 0.39 9.81
CA ASP A 223 -15.63 -0.78 10.64
C ASP A 223 -16.41 -0.62 11.98
N PRO A 224 -17.19 -1.63 12.42
CA PRO A 224 -17.82 -1.61 13.74
C PRO A 224 -16.85 -1.44 14.92
N LEU A 225 -15.58 -1.81 14.76
CA LEU A 225 -14.49 -1.60 15.71
C LEU A 225 -14.06 -0.12 15.81
N ASP A 226 -14.31 0.66 14.77
CA ASP A 226 -13.91 2.08 14.65
C ASP A 226 -14.79 3.05 15.43
N ARG A 227 -15.87 2.58 16.06
CA ARG A 227 -16.79 3.49 16.77
C ARG A 227 -16.13 4.04 18.04
N VAL A 228 -15.29 5.05 17.85
CA VAL A 228 -14.81 5.94 18.89
C VAL A 228 -16.05 6.66 19.41
N GLU A 229 -16.42 6.42 20.67
CA GLU A 229 -17.34 7.28 21.40
C GLU A 229 -16.61 8.62 21.63
N THR A 230 -16.44 9.42 20.59
CA THR A 230 -16.07 10.82 20.81
C THR A 230 -17.23 11.41 21.58
N GLY A 231 -16.99 11.91 22.79
CA GLY A 231 -18.01 12.48 23.67
C GLY A 231 -18.71 13.74 23.11
N ALA A 232 -18.65 13.98 21.80
CA ALA A 232 -19.34 15.04 21.10
C ALA A 232 -20.83 14.67 20.92
N PRO A 233 -21.77 15.58 21.22
CA PRO A 233 -23.18 15.33 20.98
C PRO A 233 -23.44 15.13 19.49
N PRO A 234 -24.30 14.17 19.11
CA PRO A 234 -24.67 13.97 17.71
C PRO A 234 -25.34 15.24 17.16
N GLY A 235 -24.77 15.82 16.09
CA GLY A 235 -25.37 16.92 15.32
C GLY A 235 -24.74 18.31 15.44
N GLY A 236 -23.55 18.47 16.05
CA GLY A 236 -22.78 19.71 15.95
C GLY A 236 -22.06 19.85 14.59
N PRO A 237 -21.87 21.07 14.05
CA PRO A 237 -20.97 21.30 12.93
C PRO A 237 -19.54 21.03 13.43
N GLY A 238 -19.03 19.82 13.19
CA GLY A 238 -17.80 19.29 13.80
C GLY A 238 -17.91 17.81 14.23
N ALA A 239 -19.12 17.24 14.30
CA ALA A 239 -19.30 15.79 14.36
C ALA A 239 -19.23 15.23 12.94
N ALA A 240 -18.02 15.13 12.38
CA ALA A 240 -17.83 14.38 11.15
C ALA A 240 -18.29 12.92 11.39
N PRO A 241 -19.00 12.28 10.45
CA PRO A 241 -19.14 10.82 10.47
C PRO A 241 -17.73 10.21 10.60
N GLY A 242 -17.57 9.23 11.51
CA GLY A 242 -16.28 8.79 12.06
C GLY A 242 -15.21 8.39 11.03
N HIS A 243 -13.98 8.22 11.50
CA HIS A 243 -12.81 7.87 10.70
C HIS A 243 -12.84 6.42 10.23
N CYS A 244 -13.80 6.11 9.35
CA CYS A 244 -14.37 4.79 9.06
C CYS A 244 -13.40 3.65 8.72
N LEU A 245 -12.13 3.94 8.46
CA LEU A 245 -11.11 2.98 8.04
C LEU A 245 -10.35 2.32 9.19
N PHE A 246 -10.45 2.79 10.42
CA PHE A 246 -9.64 2.25 11.52
C PHE A 246 -10.33 1.04 12.20
N PRO A 247 -9.59 0.05 12.72
CA PRO A 247 -8.18 -0.16 12.45
C PRO A 247 -7.95 -0.54 10.98
N PHE A 248 -6.78 -0.16 10.44
CA PHE A 248 -6.35 -0.37 9.06
C PHE A 248 -4.93 -0.97 9.03
N PRO A 249 -4.53 -1.72 7.99
CA PRO A 249 -5.36 -2.41 6.99
C PRO A 249 -6.27 -3.45 7.64
N ASN A 250 -7.40 -3.79 7.02
CA ASN A 250 -8.39 -4.68 7.65
C ASN A 250 -9.30 -5.37 6.63
N ASP A 251 -9.36 -6.70 6.69
CA ASP A 251 -10.14 -7.51 5.75
C ASP A 251 -11.67 -7.37 5.90
N TYR A 252 -12.15 -6.53 6.82
CA TYR A 252 -13.51 -6.01 6.80
C TYR A 252 -13.81 -5.23 5.50
N PHE A 253 -12.79 -4.58 4.92
CA PHE A 253 -12.89 -3.84 3.67
C PHE A 253 -12.58 -4.69 2.44
N SER A 254 -12.60 -6.02 2.55
CA SER A 254 -12.43 -6.93 1.41
C SER A 254 -13.54 -7.99 1.34
N VAL A 255 -13.75 -8.50 0.14
CA VAL A 255 -14.68 -9.59 -0.17
C VAL A 255 -13.92 -10.82 -0.64
N GLY A 256 -14.53 -12.00 -0.57
CA GLY A 256 -13.96 -13.18 -1.20
C GLY A 256 -13.96 -13.04 -2.73
N ASP A 257 -12.86 -13.45 -3.35
CA ASP A 257 -12.65 -13.53 -4.79
C ASP A 257 -11.72 -14.70 -5.10
N LEU A 258 -12.28 -15.90 -5.28
CA LEU A 258 -11.51 -17.11 -5.60
C LEU A 258 -10.82 -17.06 -6.98
N GLY A 259 -10.96 -15.98 -7.75
CA GLY A 259 -10.26 -15.76 -9.02
C GLY A 259 -8.98 -14.97 -8.84
N SER A 260 -8.85 -14.29 -7.70
CA SER A 260 -7.61 -13.64 -7.29
C SER A 260 -6.65 -14.65 -6.64
N PRO A 261 -5.33 -14.43 -6.74
CA PRO A 261 -4.33 -15.25 -6.04
C PRO A 261 -4.51 -15.31 -4.52
N THR A 262 -5.01 -14.24 -3.90
CA THR A 262 -5.22 -14.18 -2.44
C THR A 262 -6.57 -14.79 -1.99
N GLY A 263 -7.44 -15.13 -2.96
CA GLY A 263 -8.81 -15.51 -2.68
C GLY A 263 -9.70 -14.34 -2.21
N ARG A 264 -9.24 -13.09 -2.32
CA ARG A 264 -9.92 -11.88 -1.84
C ARG A 264 -9.71 -10.69 -2.78
N ARG A 265 -10.60 -9.70 -2.69
CA ARG A 265 -10.45 -8.40 -3.36
C ARG A 265 -10.89 -7.27 -2.46
N LEU A 266 -10.21 -6.14 -2.52
CA LEU A 266 -10.63 -4.94 -1.79
C LEU A 266 -12.01 -4.48 -2.28
N ALA A 267 -12.81 -3.98 -1.34
CA ALA A 267 -14.20 -3.62 -1.53
C ALA A 267 -14.58 -2.40 -0.67
N PHE A 268 -13.75 -1.36 -0.71
CA PHE A 268 -14.04 -0.09 -0.06
C PHE A 268 -15.36 0.49 -0.57
N GLN A 269 -16.17 0.95 0.38
CA GLN A 269 -17.35 1.76 0.10
C GLN A 269 -16.89 3.22 0.03
N ARG A 270 -17.39 3.99 -0.94
CA ARG A 270 -16.99 5.39 -1.15
C ARG A 270 -17.16 6.20 0.14
N GLU A 271 -18.24 5.99 0.88
CA GLU A 271 -18.54 6.69 2.13
C GLU A 271 -17.61 6.32 3.29
N ALA A 272 -16.82 5.25 3.16
CA ALA A 272 -15.81 4.86 4.14
C ALA A 272 -14.49 5.59 3.95
N LEU A 273 -14.21 6.07 2.73
CA LEU A 273 -12.95 6.73 2.41
C LEU A 273 -13.00 8.21 2.84
N PRO A 274 -11.86 8.85 3.16
CA PRO A 274 -11.81 10.26 3.49
C PRO A 274 -12.50 11.16 2.46
N ALA A 275 -13.13 12.24 2.93
CA ALA A 275 -13.68 13.30 2.08
C ALA A 275 -12.76 14.53 2.12
N ASN A 276 -12.69 15.27 1.01
CA ASN A 276 -12.04 16.58 1.00
C ASN A 276 -12.94 17.66 1.62
N GLN A 277 -12.43 18.88 1.79
CA GLN A 277 -13.19 20.02 2.33
C GLN A 277 -14.49 20.34 1.55
N ALA A 278 -14.61 19.90 0.29
CA ALA A 278 -15.83 20.04 -0.51
C ALA A 278 -16.86 18.91 -0.28
N GLY A 279 -16.56 17.95 0.61
CA GLY A 279 -17.40 16.78 0.90
C GLY A 279 -17.31 15.69 -0.17
N VAL A 280 -16.30 15.73 -1.04
CA VAL A 280 -16.09 14.70 -2.07
C VAL A 280 -15.24 13.59 -1.47
N HIS A 281 -15.84 12.41 -1.33
CA HIS A 281 -15.15 11.18 -0.94
C HIS A 281 -14.32 10.62 -2.09
N ILE A 282 -13.18 10.00 -1.76
CA ILE A 282 -12.31 9.30 -2.72
C ILE A 282 -13.10 8.24 -3.48
N ASP A 283 -12.93 8.19 -4.81
CA ASP A 283 -13.46 7.09 -5.60
C ASP A 283 -12.67 5.78 -5.36
N PRO A 284 -13.29 4.73 -4.79
CA PRO A 284 -12.57 3.50 -4.46
C PRO A 284 -12.28 2.61 -5.67
N ALA A 285 -12.77 2.92 -6.89
CA ALA A 285 -12.73 2.01 -8.03
C ALA A 285 -11.34 1.40 -8.29
N ARG A 286 -10.29 2.24 -8.34
CA ARG A 286 -8.91 1.80 -8.60
C ARG A 286 -8.26 1.07 -7.43
N TRP A 287 -8.67 1.35 -6.19
CA TRP A 287 -8.24 0.58 -5.01
C TRP A 287 -8.89 -0.80 -4.96
N ASN A 288 -10.16 -0.88 -5.35
CA ASN A 288 -10.93 -2.13 -5.38
C ASN A 288 -10.48 -3.09 -6.49
N GLU A 289 -9.52 -2.71 -7.34
CA GLU A 289 -8.83 -3.64 -8.23
C GLU A 289 -7.80 -4.51 -7.50
N ALA A 290 -7.30 -4.07 -6.35
CA ALA A 290 -6.28 -4.80 -5.60
C ALA A 290 -6.87 -6.02 -4.88
N ASP A 291 -6.07 -7.08 -4.81
CA ASP A 291 -6.42 -8.33 -4.13
C ASP A 291 -5.94 -8.42 -2.66
N GLY A 292 -5.42 -7.31 -2.14
CA GLY A 292 -4.94 -7.20 -0.76
C GLY A 292 -4.43 -5.80 -0.45
N PHE A 293 -3.86 -5.64 0.74
CA PHE A 293 -3.26 -4.41 1.24
C PHE A 293 -1.76 -4.35 0.96
N SER A 294 -1.12 -3.20 1.17
CA SER A 294 0.31 -3.06 0.95
C SER A 294 1.15 -4.11 1.68
N VAL A 295 2.26 -4.54 1.06
CA VAL A 295 3.29 -5.39 1.71
C VAL A 295 4.14 -4.62 2.72
N GLY A 296 4.13 -3.29 2.70
CA GLY A 296 4.74 -2.43 3.71
C GLY A 296 3.70 -1.49 4.33
N PRO A 297 2.66 -2.02 5.00
CA PRO A 297 1.50 -1.21 5.39
C PRO A 297 1.81 -0.32 6.61
N MET A 298 1.05 0.77 6.71
CA MET A 298 0.83 1.46 7.99
C MET A 298 -0.30 0.76 8.75
N LEU A 299 -0.01 0.22 9.94
CA LEU A 299 -1.02 -0.32 10.85
C LEU A 299 -1.63 0.83 11.65
N LEU A 300 -2.81 1.29 11.25
CA LEU A 300 -3.49 2.42 11.88
C LEU A 300 -4.50 1.93 12.91
N PHE A 301 -4.45 2.49 14.12
CA PHE A 301 -5.48 2.36 15.15
C PHE A 301 -5.53 3.65 15.99
N HIS A 302 -6.55 3.84 16.80
CA HIS A 302 -6.74 5.09 17.53
C HIS A 302 -7.07 4.84 18.99
N ASP A 303 -6.22 5.37 19.87
CA ASP A 303 -6.48 5.56 21.30
C ASP A 303 -5.81 6.87 21.74
N PRO A 304 -6.59 7.95 21.93
CA PRO A 304 -6.02 9.28 22.20
C PRO A 304 -5.32 9.36 23.55
N ASP A 305 -5.72 8.57 24.56
CA ASP A 305 -5.07 8.62 25.88
C ASP A 305 -4.14 7.44 26.19
N ALA A 306 -3.83 6.59 25.20
CA ALA A 306 -2.79 5.57 25.35
C ALA A 306 -1.38 6.19 25.46
N ASP A 307 -0.63 5.78 26.48
CA ASP A 307 0.78 6.11 26.66
C ASP A 307 1.63 4.94 26.15
N LEU A 308 2.21 5.08 24.95
CA LEU A 308 3.01 4.02 24.31
C LEU A 308 4.25 3.63 25.13
N GLY A 309 4.87 4.60 25.80
CA GLY A 309 6.08 4.37 26.60
C GLY A 309 5.78 3.58 27.87
N LEU A 310 4.76 3.99 28.64
CA LEU A 310 4.31 3.25 29.82
C LEU A 310 3.69 1.89 29.48
N SER A 311 3.10 1.76 28.29
CA SER A 311 2.59 0.48 27.80
C SER A 311 3.72 -0.49 27.43
N GLY A 312 4.92 0.01 27.14
CA GLY A 312 6.02 -0.80 26.60
C GLY A 312 5.80 -1.17 25.13
N ALA A 313 5.09 -0.34 24.35
CA ALA A 313 4.95 -0.56 22.92
C ALA A 313 6.33 -0.45 22.24
N PRO A 314 6.63 -1.29 21.23
CA PRO A 314 7.96 -1.34 20.64
C PRO A 314 8.28 0.01 19.96
N PRO A 315 9.30 0.75 20.42
CA PRO A 315 9.66 2.04 19.83
C PRO A 315 10.56 1.85 18.61
N ILE A 316 10.68 2.89 17.77
CA ILE A 316 11.63 2.89 16.63
C ILE A 316 13.07 2.62 17.08
N THR A 317 13.40 2.98 18.31
CA THR A 317 14.72 2.81 18.93
C THR A 317 15.02 1.39 19.39
N ASP A 318 14.02 0.51 19.45
CA ASP A 318 14.20 -0.88 19.86
C ASP A 318 13.28 -1.81 19.07
N LEU A 319 13.59 -1.97 17.79
CA LEU A 319 12.81 -2.82 16.88
C LEU A 319 12.72 -4.28 17.36
N ALA A 320 13.73 -4.77 18.08
CA ALA A 320 13.76 -6.13 18.61
C ALA A 320 12.65 -6.39 19.65
N ALA A 321 12.19 -5.34 20.35
CA ALA A 321 11.11 -5.44 21.33
C ALA A 321 9.80 -5.97 20.73
N SER A 322 9.56 -5.78 19.42
CA SER A 322 8.38 -6.33 18.73
C SER A 322 8.35 -7.86 18.65
N LEU A 323 9.51 -8.51 18.79
CA LEU A 323 9.64 -9.97 18.80
C LEU A 323 9.52 -10.56 20.21
N ASP A 324 9.32 -9.74 21.25
CA ASP A 324 9.00 -10.25 22.57
C ASP A 324 7.56 -10.81 22.56
N PRO A 325 7.33 -12.08 22.95
CA PRO A 325 5.99 -12.62 23.07
C PRO A 325 5.07 -11.87 24.03
N ALA A 326 5.59 -10.97 24.87
CA ALA A 326 4.85 -10.09 25.78
C ALA A 326 4.60 -8.69 25.19
N SER A 327 5.05 -8.39 23.96
CA SER A 327 4.83 -7.08 23.32
C SER A 327 3.33 -6.69 23.35
N PRO A 328 3.01 -5.42 23.68
CA PRO A 328 1.64 -4.90 23.67
C PRO A 328 1.00 -4.90 22.29
N VAL A 329 1.80 -4.75 21.24
CA VAL A 329 1.35 -4.75 19.85
C VAL A 329 2.08 -5.83 19.09
N LEU A 330 1.31 -6.79 18.58
CA LEU A 330 1.79 -7.97 17.87
C LEU A 330 1.30 -7.92 16.43
N LEU A 331 2.21 -8.19 15.49
CA LEU A 331 1.90 -8.54 14.11
C LEU A 331 2.36 -9.98 13.89
N LEU A 332 1.41 -10.88 13.63
CA LEU A 332 1.66 -12.31 13.50
C LEU A 332 1.35 -12.77 12.08
N ASP A 333 2.23 -13.56 11.50
CA ASP A 333 1.91 -14.35 10.31
C ASP A 333 0.82 -15.38 10.67
N ALA A 334 -0.31 -15.35 9.95
CA ALA A 334 -1.48 -16.15 10.32
C ALA A 334 -1.30 -17.65 10.08
N GLU A 335 -0.31 -18.07 9.28
CA GLU A 335 -0.03 -19.49 9.01
C GLU A 335 0.94 -20.09 10.03
N THR A 336 1.93 -19.31 10.46
CA THR A 336 3.06 -19.79 11.26
C THR A 336 3.03 -19.30 12.71
N GLY A 337 2.30 -18.22 12.99
CA GLY A 337 2.34 -17.52 14.28
C GLY A 337 3.63 -16.72 14.50
N ALA A 338 4.48 -16.59 13.48
CA ALA A 338 5.74 -15.86 13.60
C ALA A 338 5.48 -14.35 13.78
N GLN A 339 6.06 -13.78 14.85
CA GLN A 339 6.06 -12.34 15.08
C GLN A 339 6.88 -11.62 14.02
N GLN A 340 6.32 -10.54 13.48
CA GLN A 340 6.95 -9.68 12.50
C GLN A 340 7.56 -8.45 13.18
N LEU A 341 8.65 -7.93 12.61
CA LEU A 341 9.26 -6.71 13.10
C LEU A 341 8.32 -5.53 12.90
N LEU A 342 8.09 -4.75 13.95
CA LEU A 342 7.37 -3.48 13.87
C LEU A 342 7.82 -2.49 14.93
N TRP A 343 7.57 -1.21 14.72
CA TRP A 343 7.52 -0.23 15.81
C TRP A 343 6.18 0.50 15.81
N VAL A 344 5.81 1.07 16.95
CA VAL A 344 4.57 1.83 17.13
C VAL A 344 4.91 3.26 17.54
N GLU A 345 4.27 4.21 16.87
CA GLU A 345 4.41 5.63 17.15
C GLU A 345 3.06 6.33 17.17
N ARG A 346 3.01 7.51 17.80
CA ARG A 346 1.90 8.44 17.68
C ARG A 346 2.17 9.38 16.51
N ASP A 347 1.14 9.71 15.75
CA ASP A 347 1.24 10.70 14.69
C ASP A 347 1.63 12.07 15.24
N ALA A 348 2.87 12.47 14.98
CA ALA A 348 3.41 13.76 15.37
C ALA A 348 3.22 14.85 14.29
N SER A 349 2.63 14.51 13.14
CA SER A 349 2.41 15.46 12.03
C SER A 349 1.22 16.40 12.25
N HIS A 350 0.47 16.20 13.34
CA HIS A 350 -0.72 16.96 13.66
C HIS A 350 -0.75 17.41 15.12
N GLU A 351 -1.31 18.59 15.39
CA GLU A 351 -1.26 19.23 16.73
C GLU A 351 -2.44 18.83 17.63
N ILE A 352 -3.58 18.40 17.07
CA ILE A 352 -4.77 18.06 17.85
C ILE A 352 -4.66 16.62 18.33
N GLU A 353 -4.40 16.42 19.63
CA GLU A 353 -4.19 15.10 20.25
C GLU A 353 -5.30 14.08 19.94
N ALA A 354 -6.56 14.52 19.94
CA ALA A 354 -7.72 13.66 19.64
C ALA A 354 -7.80 13.20 18.17
N GLU A 355 -6.97 13.77 17.29
CA GLU A 355 -6.85 13.42 15.87
C GLU A 355 -5.46 12.82 15.55
N GLN A 356 -4.66 12.50 16.57
CA GLN A 356 -3.38 11.80 16.41
C GLN A 356 -3.60 10.29 16.48
N GLY A 357 -3.51 9.63 15.33
CA GLY A 357 -3.56 8.17 15.23
C GLY A 357 -2.32 7.51 15.84
N LEU A 358 -2.47 6.23 16.20
CA LEU A 358 -1.35 5.33 16.47
C LEU A 358 -1.00 4.59 15.19
N VAL A 359 0.30 4.54 14.87
CA VAL A 359 0.83 3.97 13.63
C VAL A 359 1.83 2.88 13.97
N GLY A 360 1.51 1.64 13.66
CA GLY A 360 2.47 0.55 13.58
C GLY A 360 3.14 0.52 12.21
N ARG A 361 4.47 0.46 12.16
CA ARG A 361 5.24 0.39 10.92
C ARG A 361 6.07 -0.87 10.90
N VAL A 362 6.02 -1.61 9.80
CA VAL A 362 6.76 -2.86 9.66
C VAL A 362 8.26 -2.58 9.50
N GLY A 363 9.10 -3.35 10.18
CA GLY A 363 10.56 -3.22 10.15
C GLY A 363 11.23 -3.88 8.93
N ALA A 364 10.48 -4.73 8.23
CA ALA A 364 10.77 -5.32 6.94
C ALA A 364 9.44 -5.48 6.21
N ASN A 365 9.44 -5.55 4.88
CA ASN A 365 8.20 -5.83 4.16
C ASN A 365 7.63 -7.17 4.59
N LEU A 366 6.34 -7.35 4.33
CA LEU A 366 5.56 -8.56 4.54
C LEU A 366 5.50 -9.37 3.25
N GLU A 367 5.29 -10.68 3.36
CA GLU A 367 5.18 -11.56 2.18
C GLU A 367 3.97 -11.15 1.33
N ASN A 368 4.07 -11.28 0.00
CA ASN A 368 2.94 -11.08 -0.90
C ASN A 368 1.87 -12.16 -0.69
N GLY A 369 0.59 -11.78 -0.82
CA GLY A 369 -0.55 -12.70 -0.77
C GLY A 369 -0.77 -13.38 0.59
N ARG A 370 -0.20 -12.85 1.66
CA ARG A 370 -0.13 -13.49 2.98
C ARG A 370 -1.10 -12.83 3.96
N ARG A 371 -1.76 -13.64 4.79
CA ARG A 371 -2.64 -13.16 5.87
C ARG A 371 -1.85 -12.90 7.14
N TYR A 372 -2.11 -11.77 7.79
CA TYR A 372 -1.53 -11.38 9.06
C TYR A 372 -2.61 -11.05 10.09
N LEU A 373 -2.30 -11.34 11.35
CA LEU A 373 -3.13 -11.03 12.51
C LEU A 373 -2.47 -9.92 13.31
N VAL A 374 -3.26 -8.92 13.71
CA VAL A 374 -2.82 -7.86 14.62
C VAL A 374 -3.53 -8.02 15.95
N ALA A 375 -2.75 -7.99 17.03
CA ALA A 375 -3.27 -8.03 18.40
C ALA A 375 -2.69 -6.89 19.22
N VAL A 376 -3.58 -6.18 19.91
CA VAL A 376 -3.25 -5.08 20.83
C VAL A 376 -3.76 -5.43 22.22
N ARG A 377 -2.86 -5.38 23.20
CA ARG A 377 -3.14 -5.65 24.62
C ARG A 377 -2.21 -4.82 25.50
N GLY A 378 -2.49 -4.75 26.80
CA GLY A 378 -1.58 -4.14 27.77
C GLY A 378 -1.37 -2.63 27.62
N LEU A 379 -2.12 -1.94 26.76
CA LEU A 379 -2.07 -0.49 26.69
C LEU A 379 -2.57 0.14 28.00
N VAL A 380 -1.86 1.15 28.47
CA VAL A 380 -2.20 1.94 29.65
C VAL A 380 -2.23 3.43 29.29
N ASP A 381 -2.91 4.23 30.11
CA ASP A 381 -2.84 5.69 30.01
C ASP A 381 -1.60 6.27 30.72
N ALA A 382 -1.46 7.60 30.68
CA ALA A 382 -0.38 8.33 31.33
C ALA A 382 -0.36 8.20 32.87
N GLN A 383 -1.38 7.58 33.49
CA GLN A 383 -1.42 7.26 34.92
C GLN A 383 -1.16 5.78 35.20
N GLY A 384 -0.92 4.97 34.16
CA GLY A 384 -0.72 3.53 34.25
C GLY A 384 -2.03 2.74 34.40
N ALA A 385 -3.20 3.36 34.18
CA ALA A 385 -4.47 2.64 34.22
C ALA A 385 -4.70 1.90 32.89
N PRO A 386 -5.16 0.64 32.90
CA PRO A 386 -5.43 -0.11 31.68
C PRO A 386 -6.46 0.58 30.79
N ARG A 387 -6.16 0.69 29.50
CA ARG A 387 -7.10 1.18 28.49
C ARG A 387 -8.22 0.15 28.26
N PRO A 388 -9.50 0.54 28.23
CA PRO A 388 -10.57 -0.41 27.96
C PRO A 388 -10.58 -0.80 26.48
N ALA A 389 -11.06 -2.01 26.19
CA ALA A 389 -11.49 -2.34 24.83
C ALA A 389 -12.68 -1.47 24.42
N GLY A 390 -12.73 -1.04 23.15
CA GLY A 390 -13.92 -0.39 22.59
C GLY A 390 -15.16 -1.28 22.72
N ALA A 391 -16.34 -0.70 22.89
CA ALA A 391 -17.56 -1.44 23.26
C ALA A 391 -17.91 -2.59 22.30
N VAL A 392 -17.72 -2.39 20.99
CA VAL A 392 -17.98 -3.43 19.98
C VAL A 392 -16.92 -4.53 20.03
N PHE A 393 -15.63 -4.18 20.17
CA PHE A 393 -14.58 -5.18 20.33
C PHE A 393 -14.77 -6.00 21.61
N ALA A 394 -15.10 -5.34 22.73
CA ALA A 394 -15.44 -6.00 23.99
C ALA A 394 -16.63 -6.96 23.81
N ALA A 395 -17.64 -6.60 23.03
CA ALA A 395 -18.77 -7.49 22.74
C ALA A 395 -18.37 -8.75 21.95
N TYR A 396 -17.39 -8.65 21.05
CA TYR A 396 -16.78 -9.83 20.45
C TYR A 396 -15.96 -10.60 21.48
N ARG A 397 -14.98 -9.97 22.13
CA ARG A 397 -14.07 -10.59 23.10
C ARG A 397 -14.82 -11.32 24.22
N ASP A 398 -15.87 -10.73 24.76
CA ASP A 398 -16.58 -11.26 25.94
C ASP A 398 -17.79 -12.13 25.54
N ARG A 399 -17.96 -12.43 24.24
CA ARG A 399 -19.09 -13.18 23.67
C ARG A 399 -20.45 -12.58 24.06
N ALA A 400 -20.49 -11.25 24.18
CA ALA A 400 -21.71 -10.52 24.46
C ALA A 400 -22.51 -10.36 23.15
N PRO A 401 -23.76 -10.84 23.09
CA PRO A 401 -24.59 -10.68 21.90
C PRO A 401 -25.06 -9.24 21.76
N THR A 402 -25.20 -8.82 20.50
CA THR A 402 -25.77 -7.52 20.14
C THR A 402 -27.02 -7.71 19.29
N ALA A 403 -27.81 -6.64 19.17
CA ALA A 403 -28.93 -6.60 18.23
C ALA A 403 -28.57 -5.90 16.91
N GLN A 404 -27.29 -5.57 16.71
CA GLN A 404 -26.78 -4.85 15.56
C GLN A 404 -26.39 -5.84 14.46
N LEU A 405 -27.09 -5.82 13.34
CA LEU A 405 -26.82 -6.72 12.21
C LEU A 405 -25.36 -6.69 11.71
N PRO A 406 -24.72 -5.52 11.48
CA PRO A 406 -23.32 -5.49 11.03
C PRO A 406 -22.34 -6.09 12.03
N VAL A 407 -22.62 -6.03 13.33
CA VAL A 407 -21.79 -6.65 14.38
C VAL A 407 -21.98 -8.17 14.38
N GLU A 408 -23.24 -8.64 14.42
CA GLU A 408 -23.51 -10.08 14.45
C GLU A 408 -23.11 -10.79 13.16
N ALA A 409 -23.13 -10.12 12.01
CA ALA A 409 -22.69 -10.69 10.74
C ALA A 409 -21.16 -10.92 10.67
N ARG A 410 -20.37 -10.11 11.39
CA ARG A 410 -18.91 -10.24 11.47
C ARG A 410 -18.43 -11.18 12.60
N ARG A 411 -19.31 -11.54 13.54
CA ARG A 411 -18.93 -12.33 14.73
C ARG A 411 -18.15 -13.61 14.40
N ARG A 412 -18.60 -14.39 13.41
CA ARG A 412 -17.91 -15.63 13.01
C ARG A 412 -16.44 -15.40 12.64
N ARG A 413 -16.15 -14.31 11.91
CA ARG A 413 -14.77 -13.93 11.57
C ARG A 413 -13.97 -13.60 12.82
N MET A 414 -14.54 -12.84 13.76
CA MET A 414 -13.87 -12.51 15.01
C MET A 414 -13.62 -13.73 15.89
N GLU A 415 -14.55 -14.69 15.95
CA GLU A 415 -14.32 -15.95 16.69
C GLU A 415 -13.18 -16.78 16.07
N ARG A 416 -13.05 -16.81 14.73
CA ARG A 416 -11.88 -17.42 14.07
C ARG A 416 -10.58 -16.71 14.44
N LEU A 417 -10.56 -15.38 14.35
CA LEU A 417 -9.40 -14.57 14.74
C LEU A 417 -8.97 -14.85 16.18
N PHE A 418 -9.90 -14.88 17.14
CA PHE A 418 -9.56 -15.20 18.53
C PHE A 418 -9.02 -16.63 18.70
N ALA A 419 -9.61 -17.62 18.01
CA ALA A 419 -9.13 -19.00 18.08
C ALA A 419 -7.70 -19.14 17.53
N GLU A 420 -7.38 -18.44 16.45
CA GLU A 420 -6.03 -18.41 15.87
C GLU A 420 -5.03 -17.69 16.79
N LEU A 421 -5.39 -16.53 17.33
CA LEU A 421 -4.58 -15.81 18.31
C LEU A 421 -4.31 -16.68 19.56
N GLU A 422 -5.33 -17.37 20.09
CA GLU A 422 -5.17 -18.30 21.21
C GLU A 422 -4.24 -19.47 20.86
N ALA A 423 -4.31 -20.00 19.63
CA ALA A 423 -3.40 -21.04 19.16
C ALA A 423 -1.93 -20.57 19.11
N PHE A 424 -1.70 -19.28 18.93
CA PHE A 424 -0.37 -18.64 19.01
C PHE A 424 -0.03 -18.09 20.41
N GLY A 425 -0.83 -18.40 21.43
CA GLY A 425 -0.54 -18.04 22.82
C GLY A 425 -0.97 -16.62 23.22
N VAL A 426 -1.78 -15.94 22.41
CA VAL A 426 -2.36 -14.63 22.74
C VAL A 426 -3.75 -14.85 23.33
N ALA A 427 -3.89 -14.67 24.64
CA ALA A 427 -5.14 -14.94 25.34
C ALA A 427 -6.23 -13.92 24.98
N ARG A 428 -7.41 -14.41 24.56
CA ARG A 428 -8.57 -13.58 24.20
C ARG A 428 -8.93 -12.54 25.26
N ALA A 429 -8.88 -12.91 26.54
CA ALA A 429 -9.27 -12.03 27.65
C ALA A 429 -8.36 -10.81 27.84
N GLU A 430 -7.14 -10.84 27.31
CA GLU A 430 -6.15 -9.75 27.43
C GLU A 430 -6.31 -8.69 26.33
N LEU A 431 -7.04 -9.00 25.26
CA LEU A 431 -7.11 -8.15 24.08
C LEU A 431 -7.92 -6.87 24.34
N GLN A 432 -7.36 -5.75 23.87
CA GLN A 432 -8.02 -4.45 23.78
C GLN A 432 -8.52 -4.16 22.37
N LEU A 433 -7.79 -4.66 21.35
CA LEU A 433 -8.16 -4.59 19.94
C LEU A 433 -7.46 -5.74 19.19
N ALA A 434 -8.09 -6.26 18.15
CA ALA A 434 -7.49 -7.22 17.24
C ALA A 434 -8.22 -7.21 15.89
N TRP A 435 -7.47 -7.43 14.81
CA TRP A 435 -8.00 -7.56 13.45
C TRP A 435 -7.06 -8.39 12.57
N GLU A 436 -7.46 -8.66 11.34
CA GLU A 436 -6.68 -9.39 10.33
C GLU A 436 -6.66 -8.63 9.01
N PHE A 437 -5.62 -8.83 8.21
CA PHE A 437 -5.53 -8.33 6.84
C PHE A 437 -4.71 -9.25 5.96
N THR A 438 -4.93 -9.16 4.65
CA THR A 438 -4.20 -9.93 3.63
C THR A 438 -3.41 -8.98 2.74
N THR A 439 -2.11 -9.23 2.52
CA THR A 439 -1.27 -8.41 1.63
C THR A 439 -1.52 -8.73 0.17
N GLN A 440 -1.24 -7.77 -0.73
CA GLN A 440 -1.37 -7.93 -2.18
C GLN A 440 -0.51 -9.09 -2.70
N SER A 441 -1.04 -9.82 -3.68
CA SER A 441 -0.26 -10.79 -4.45
C SER A 441 0.80 -10.13 -5.33
N VAL A 442 1.71 -10.94 -5.87
CA VAL A 442 2.67 -10.49 -6.89
C VAL A 442 1.93 -10.04 -8.15
N GLU A 443 0.83 -10.71 -8.51
CA GLU A 443 0.02 -10.36 -9.66
C GLU A 443 -0.62 -8.98 -9.49
N SER A 444 -1.10 -8.62 -8.30
CA SER A 444 -1.72 -7.32 -8.06
C SER A 444 -0.70 -6.17 -8.11
N THR A 445 0.54 -6.39 -7.63
CA THR A 445 1.58 -5.36 -7.60
C THR A 445 2.39 -5.26 -8.89
N ALA A 446 2.78 -6.36 -9.53
CA ALA A 446 3.81 -6.37 -10.56
C ALA A 446 3.34 -6.68 -11.98
N SER A 447 2.17 -7.32 -12.17
CA SER A 447 1.75 -7.85 -13.47
C SER A 447 1.67 -6.78 -14.58
N ARG A 448 1.25 -5.55 -14.24
CA ARG A 448 1.15 -4.44 -15.18
C ARG A 448 2.50 -4.08 -15.79
N LEU A 449 3.50 -3.85 -14.94
CA LEU A 449 4.84 -3.48 -15.39
C LEU A 449 5.60 -4.66 -16.01
N LEU A 450 5.37 -5.90 -15.55
CA LEU A 450 5.89 -7.10 -16.22
C LEU A 450 5.33 -7.25 -17.63
N ALA A 451 4.01 -7.08 -17.81
CA ALA A 451 3.37 -7.15 -19.11
C ALA A 451 3.90 -6.08 -20.07
N MET A 452 4.01 -4.82 -19.61
CA MET A 452 4.59 -3.73 -20.39
C MET A 452 6.03 -4.00 -20.79
N ARG A 453 6.86 -4.47 -19.85
CA ARG A 453 8.26 -4.81 -20.13
C ARG A 453 8.36 -5.92 -21.16
N ASP A 454 7.71 -7.05 -20.90
CA ASP A 454 7.85 -8.24 -21.74
C ASP A 454 7.29 -8.00 -23.15
N ASP A 455 6.18 -7.28 -23.27
CA ASP A 455 5.62 -6.85 -24.55
C ASP A 455 6.55 -5.88 -25.29
N ALA A 456 7.08 -4.86 -24.61
CA ALA A 456 7.98 -3.89 -25.24
C ALA A 456 9.27 -4.52 -25.76
N PHE A 457 9.88 -5.44 -25.01
CA PHE A 457 11.07 -6.16 -25.48
C PHE A 457 10.74 -7.21 -26.55
N ALA A 458 9.52 -7.75 -26.58
CA ALA A 458 9.06 -8.60 -27.69
C ALA A 458 8.84 -7.79 -28.98
N ILE A 459 8.27 -6.58 -28.89
CA ILE A 459 8.13 -5.64 -30.02
C ILE A 459 9.50 -5.24 -30.56
N LEU A 460 10.45 -4.95 -29.66
CA LEU A 460 11.81 -4.55 -30.03
C LEU A 460 12.59 -5.70 -30.68
N GLY A 461 12.46 -6.93 -30.17
CA GLY A 461 13.22 -8.09 -30.63
C GLY A 461 14.73 -7.85 -30.55
N GLU A 462 15.43 -8.10 -31.66
CA GLU A 462 16.88 -7.92 -31.80
C GLU A 462 17.26 -6.52 -32.35
N ALA A 463 16.31 -5.59 -32.47
CA ALA A 463 16.59 -4.25 -32.97
C ALA A 463 17.06 -3.31 -31.84
N ALA A 464 17.82 -2.27 -32.20
CA ALA A 464 17.98 -1.11 -31.32
C ALA A 464 16.66 -0.33 -31.26
N PRO A 465 16.34 0.30 -30.12
CA PRO A 465 15.27 1.31 -30.08
C PRO A 465 15.57 2.42 -31.10
N GLU A 466 14.55 2.84 -31.87
CA GLU A 466 14.71 3.96 -32.80
C GLU A 466 15.03 5.23 -32.01
N PHE A 467 16.07 5.97 -32.41
CA PHE A 467 16.52 7.16 -31.72
C PHE A 467 16.97 8.27 -32.67
N THR A 468 16.92 9.50 -32.17
CA THR A 468 17.48 10.70 -32.81
C THR A 468 18.60 11.28 -31.96
N VAL A 469 19.49 12.06 -32.60
CA VAL A 469 20.36 13.01 -31.91
C VAL A 469 19.94 14.39 -32.35
N ASP A 470 19.39 15.16 -31.41
CA ASP A 470 18.79 16.47 -31.69
C ASP A 470 19.79 17.60 -31.44
N ALA A 471 20.64 17.45 -30.42
CA ALA A 471 21.70 18.41 -30.13
C ALA A 471 22.96 17.73 -29.59
N VAL A 472 24.12 18.28 -29.97
CA VAL A 472 25.43 17.94 -29.42
C VAL A 472 26.09 19.25 -29.00
N ASP A 473 26.45 19.32 -27.72
CA ASP A 473 27.14 20.45 -27.11
C ASP A 473 28.52 19.98 -26.63
N GLU A 474 29.56 20.78 -26.88
CA GLU A 474 30.95 20.52 -26.47
C GLU A 474 31.37 21.65 -25.51
N PRO A 475 31.09 21.53 -24.19
CA PRO A 475 31.15 22.65 -23.26
C PRO A 475 32.55 23.23 -23.06
N GLY A 476 33.60 22.44 -23.30
CA GLY A 476 34.99 22.84 -23.11
C GLY A 476 35.35 23.12 -21.65
N ASP A 477 34.70 22.43 -20.70
CA ASP A 477 34.86 22.64 -19.26
C ASP A 477 35.94 21.75 -18.60
N GLY A 478 36.61 20.91 -19.40
CA GLY A 478 37.69 20.03 -18.96
C GLY A 478 37.24 18.79 -18.18
N GLN A 479 35.93 18.55 -18.10
CA GLN A 479 35.33 17.31 -17.56
C GLN A 479 34.38 16.65 -18.56
N THR A 480 33.78 17.44 -19.45
CA THR A 480 32.74 16.99 -20.39
C THR A 480 33.23 17.16 -21.82
N PHE A 481 33.41 16.04 -22.50
CA PHE A 481 33.69 16.05 -23.94
C PHE A 481 32.43 16.47 -24.70
N ARG A 482 31.31 15.78 -24.45
CA ARG A 482 30.02 16.07 -25.10
C ARG A 482 28.85 15.93 -24.15
N ARG A 483 27.89 16.83 -24.30
CA ARG A 483 26.51 16.64 -23.83
C ARG A 483 25.63 16.44 -25.06
N ILE A 484 24.89 15.33 -25.08
CA ILE A 484 24.10 14.90 -26.23
C ILE A 484 22.65 14.79 -25.80
N ASP A 485 21.77 15.51 -26.49
CA ASP A 485 20.32 15.45 -26.30
C ASP A 485 19.68 14.78 -27.52
N GLY A 486 18.67 13.96 -27.28
CA GLY A 486 17.92 13.31 -28.35
C GLY A 486 16.61 12.72 -27.86
N THR A 487 15.95 11.97 -28.74
CA THR A 487 14.75 11.21 -28.41
C THR A 487 14.87 9.74 -28.79
N PHE A 488 14.06 8.89 -28.19
CA PHE A 488 13.96 7.48 -28.53
C PHE A 488 12.52 6.98 -28.42
N GLN A 489 12.18 5.96 -29.21
CA GLN A 489 10.84 5.40 -29.27
C GLN A 489 10.66 4.26 -28.25
N VAL A 490 9.60 4.33 -27.46
CA VAL A 490 9.19 3.33 -26.48
C VAL A 490 7.73 2.97 -26.75
N PRO A 491 7.29 1.69 -26.74
CA PRO A 491 5.87 1.39 -26.87
C PRO A 491 5.02 2.13 -25.83
N LEU A 492 3.91 2.73 -26.30
CA LEU A 492 3.01 3.54 -25.47
C LEU A 492 1.89 2.68 -24.87
N TYR A 493 1.78 2.66 -23.55
CA TYR A 493 0.69 1.95 -22.84
C TYR A 493 -0.31 2.90 -22.17
N LEU A 494 -0.06 4.20 -22.25
CA LEU A 494 -0.92 5.24 -21.68
C LEU A 494 -1.92 5.75 -22.73
N ASP A 495 -3.07 6.23 -22.27
CA ASP A 495 -3.98 7.05 -23.05
C ASP A 495 -3.43 8.47 -23.27
N ASP A 496 -4.18 9.29 -24.01
CA ASP A 496 -3.88 10.72 -24.25
C ASP A 496 -2.44 11.01 -24.70
N GLY A 497 -1.83 10.09 -25.45
CA GLY A 497 -0.45 10.22 -25.96
C GLY A 497 0.63 10.08 -24.89
N GLY A 498 0.27 9.70 -23.65
CA GLY A 498 1.19 9.69 -22.53
C GLY A 498 1.54 11.09 -22.07
N GLU A 499 0.57 12.01 -21.97
CA GLU A 499 0.72 13.34 -21.35
C GLU A 499 0.52 13.27 -19.81
N PRO A 500 0.98 14.26 -19.02
CA PRO A 500 0.75 14.30 -17.57
C PRO A 500 -0.73 14.12 -17.19
N GLY A 501 -1.01 13.13 -16.33
CA GLY A 501 -2.36 12.77 -15.90
C GLY A 501 -3.07 11.68 -16.74
N SER A 502 -2.38 11.12 -17.75
CA SER A 502 -2.82 9.93 -18.48
C SER A 502 -2.94 8.68 -17.60
N THR A 503 -3.72 7.70 -18.07
CA THR A 503 -3.94 6.40 -17.42
C THR A 503 -3.53 5.23 -18.32
N LEU A 504 -3.30 4.06 -17.72
CA LEU A 504 -2.96 2.86 -18.50
C LEU A 504 -4.16 2.40 -19.34
N ARG A 505 -3.94 2.15 -20.63
CA ARG A 505 -4.88 1.43 -21.50
C ARG A 505 -4.88 -0.03 -21.09
N THR A 506 -5.98 -0.56 -20.57
CA THR A 506 -6.06 -1.95 -20.12
C THR A 506 -6.95 -2.81 -21.01
N GLY A 507 -6.52 -4.04 -21.27
CA GLY A 507 -7.32 -5.07 -21.94
C GLY A 507 -8.40 -5.68 -21.03
N PRO A 508 -9.19 -6.64 -21.54
CA PRO A 508 -10.23 -7.33 -20.76
C PRO A 508 -9.71 -8.10 -19.54
N ASP A 509 -8.42 -8.45 -19.53
CA ASP A 509 -7.72 -9.10 -18.42
C ASP A 509 -7.19 -8.10 -17.37
N GLY A 510 -7.37 -6.79 -17.60
CA GLY A 510 -6.87 -5.72 -16.74
C GLY A 510 -5.38 -5.41 -16.90
N LEU A 511 -4.70 -6.06 -17.86
CA LEU A 511 -3.28 -5.80 -18.15
C LEU A 511 -3.12 -4.67 -19.17
N PRO A 512 -2.01 -3.90 -19.11
CA PRO A 512 -1.76 -2.83 -20.06
C PRO A 512 -1.61 -3.36 -21.49
N VAL A 513 -2.18 -2.65 -22.46
CA VAL A 513 -2.11 -3.00 -23.89
C VAL A 513 -1.48 -1.87 -24.71
N ASN A 514 -0.64 -2.25 -25.66
CA ASN A 514 -0.15 -1.36 -26.70
C ASN A 514 -1.00 -1.53 -27.97
N GLU A 515 -1.49 -0.43 -28.54
CA GLU A 515 -2.32 -0.44 -29.76
C GLU A 515 -1.51 -0.12 -31.05
N GLY A 516 -0.18 -0.27 -31.00
CA GLY A 516 0.75 0.05 -32.08
C GLY A 516 1.36 1.44 -32.00
N ASP A 517 1.02 2.23 -30.98
CA ASP A 517 1.56 3.58 -30.77
C ASP A 517 2.88 3.56 -30.01
N PHE A 518 3.70 4.60 -30.23
CA PHE A 518 4.96 4.81 -29.52
C PHE A 518 4.97 6.15 -28.79
N PHE A 519 5.57 6.12 -27.60
CA PHE A 519 5.96 7.26 -26.80
C PHE A 519 7.34 7.74 -27.23
N THR A 520 7.47 9.04 -27.52
CA THR A 520 8.76 9.66 -27.84
C THR A 520 9.39 10.17 -26.54
N ALA A 521 10.22 9.33 -25.93
CA ALA A 521 10.95 9.69 -24.71
C ALA A 521 12.19 10.53 -25.05
N ARG A 522 12.55 11.47 -24.17
CA ARG A 522 13.79 12.25 -24.28
C ARG A 522 14.93 11.49 -23.62
N TYR A 523 16.14 11.56 -24.18
CA TYR A 523 17.36 11.16 -23.49
C TYR A 523 18.39 12.30 -23.47
N ARG A 524 19.21 12.33 -22.42
CA ARG A 524 20.41 13.16 -22.35
C ARG A 524 21.57 12.30 -21.89
N CYS A 525 22.69 12.39 -22.61
CA CYS A 525 23.93 11.72 -22.27
C CYS A 525 25.05 12.72 -22.01
N VAL A 526 25.89 12.42 -21.03
CA VAL A 526 27.17 13.09 -20.76
C VAL A 526 28.29 12.14 -21.10
N VAL A 527 29.11 12.52 -22.08
CA VAL A 527 30.36 11.84 -22.45
C VAL A 527 31.50 12.59 -21.76
N PRO A 528 32.26 11.93 -20.87
CA PRO A 528 33.35 12.58 -20.15
C PRO A 528 34.56 12.82 -21.03
N ASP A 529 35.42 13.77 -20.65
CA ASP A 529 36.71 13.99 -21.32
C ASP A 529 37.62 12.76 -21.21
N ALA A 530 37.52 12.02 -20.10
CA ALA A 530 38.17 10.73 -19.88
C ALA A 530 37.85 9.65 -20.94
N ALA A 531 36.76 9.80 -21.72
CA ALA A 531 36.41 8.88 -22.80
C ALA A 531 37.20 9.15 -24.10
N THR A 532 38.18 10.06 -24.05
CA THR A 532 38.98 10.49 -25.21
C THR A 532 40.48 10.51 -24.87
N THR A 533 41.32 10.51 -25.91
CA THR A 533 42.76 10.74 -25.75
C THR A 533 43.07 12.23 -25.93
N ALA A 534 43.12 12.98 -24.84
CA ALA A 534 43.38 14.42 -24.83
C ALA A 534 42.40 15.24 -25.71
N GLY A 535 41.10 14.93 -25.63
CA GLY A 535 40.05 15.60 -26.40
C GLY A 535 39.96 15.14 -27.86
N GLY A 536 40.60 14.02 -28.22
CA GLY A 536 40.65 13.51 -29.59
C GLY A 536 40.85 11.99 -29.66
N PRO A 537 41.02 11.44 -30.87
CA PRO A 537 41.18 10.00 -31.08
C PRO A 537 42.52 9.47 -30.53
N PRO A 538 42.58 8.18 -30.17
CA PRO A 538 41.50 7.19 -30.19
C PRO A 538 40.48 7.40 -29.05
N ALA A 539 39.30 6.79 -29.20
CA ALA A 539 38.33 6.72 -28.11
C ALA A 539 38.88 5.88 -26.95
N VAL A 540 38.46 6.19 -25.73
CA VAL A 540 38.71 5.37 -24.53
C VAL A 540 37.33 4.91 -24.04
N PRO A 541 36.82 3.76 -24.52
CA PRO A 541 35.45 3.33 -24.23
C PRO A 541 35.14 3.40 -22.74
N ALA A 542 34.08 4.13 -22.41
CA ALA A 542 33.61 4.40 -21.07
C ALA A 542 32.47 3.44 -20.71
N ARG A 543 32.36 3.09 -19.43
CA ARG A 543 31.26 2.26 -18.94
C ARG A 543 29.94 3.01 -19.09
N ALA A 544 28.91 2.33 -19.58
CA ALA A 544 27.56 2.88 -19.67
C ALA A 544 26.87 2.85 -18.30
N SER A 545 26.27 3.96 -17.88
CA SER A 545 25.35 3.97 -16.73
C SER A 545 24.12 4.81 -17.03
N LEU A 546 22.96 4.30 -16.63
CA LEU A 546 21.75 5.11 -16.48
C LEU A 546 21.92 6.08 -15.30
N TYR A 547 21.28 7.24 -15.38
CA TYR A 547 21.17 8.21 -14.29
C TYR A 547 19.72 8.63 -14.04
N GLY A 548 19.20 8.34 -12.85
CA GLY A 548 17.87 8.80 -12.40
C GLY A 548 17.91 10.18 -11.72
N HIS A 549 17.07 11.11 -12.18
CA HIS A 549 16.98 12.47 -11.61
C HIS A 549 16.17 12.52 -10.30
N GLY A 550 16.32 13.63 -9.56
CA GLY A 550 15.65 13.92 -8.28
C GLY A 550 14.15 14.23 -8.38
N LEU A 551 13.53 14.47 -7.22
CA LEU A 551 12.09 14.60 -7.05
C LEU A 551 11.53 15.74 -7.90
N LEU A 552 10.61 15.43 -8.83
CA LEU A 552 9.95 16.42 -9.70
C LEU A 552 10.97 17.30 -10.45
N GLY A 553 12.15 16.74 -10.69
CA GLY A 553 13.22 17.33 -11.48
C GLY A 553 13.06 17.01 -12.96
N SER A 554 14.19 17.01 -13.67
CA SER A 554 14.20 16.63 -15.08
C SER A 554 15.49 15.91 -15.45
N ILE A 555 15.45 15.32 -16.64
CA ILE A 555 16.59 14.75 -17.35
C ILE A 555 17.85 15.62 -17.35
N SER A 556 17.70 16.95 -17.21
CA SER A 556 18.82 17.89 -17.18
C SER A 556 19.83 17.63 -16.04
N GLU A 557 19.40 16.98 -14.96
CA GLU A 557 20.27 16.62 -13.82
C GLU A 557 21.36 15.62 -14.17
N THR A 558 21.26 14.89 -15.30
CA THR A 558 22.38 14.12 -15.86
C THR A 558 23.63 14.98 -16.09
N SER A 559 23.48 16.29 -16.26
CA SER A 559 24.58 17.26 -16.40
C SER A 559 24.94 17.99 -15.09
N ALA A 560 24.41 17.57 -13.95
CA ALA A 560 24.75 18.16 -12.66
C ALA A 560 26.25 17.98 -12.34
N SER A 561 26.82 18.87 -11.54
CA SER A 561 28.27 18.92 -11.31
C SER A 561 28.82 17.65 -10.66
N HIS A 562 28.09 17.01 -9.75
CA HIS A 562 28.50 15.74 -9.14
C HIS A 562 28.47 14.57 -10.13
N VAL A 563 27.51 14.57 -11.07
CA VAL A 563 27.39 13.54 -12.12
C VAL A 563 28.53 13.67 -13.11
N ARG A 564 28.80 14.88 -13.62
CA ARG A 564 29.93 15.15 -14.54
C ARG A 564 31.28 14.82 -13.90
N ARG A 565 31.46 15.14 -12.62
CA ARG A 565 32.67 14.78 -11.89
C ARG A 565 32.82 13.26 -11.75
N PHE A 566 31.76 12.53 -11.42
CA PHE A 566 31.80 11.07 -11.38
C PHE A 566 32.10 10.45 -12.76
N ALA A 567 31.47 10.98 -13.81
CA ALA A 567 31.69 10.57 -15.19
C ALA A 567 33.17 10.67 -15.58
N ASP A 568 33.79 11.81 -15.29
CA ASP A 568 35.18 12.10 -15.65
C ASP A 568 36.18 11.36 -14.75
N ASP A 569 35.99 11.40 -13.42
CA ASP A 569 36.88 10.73 -12.45
C ASP A 569 37.00 9.21 -12.72
N HIS A 570 35.97 8.58 -13.29
CA HIS A 570 35.84 7.13 -13.38
C HIS A 570 35.47 6.58 -14.76
N ASN A 571 35.53 7.43 -15.79
CA ASN A 571 35.25 7.11 -17.19
C ASN A 571 33.90 6.39 -17.39
N PHE A 572 32.80 7.10 -17.12
CA PHE A 572 31.43 6.67 -17.40
C PHE A 572 30.73 7.58 -18.41
N VAL A 573 30.04 6.98 -19.38
CA VAL A 573 28.98 7.69 -20.13
C VAL A 573 27.69 7.53 -19.34
N LEU A 574 27.15 8.65 -18.84
CA LEU A 574 25.93 8.70 -18.07
C LEU A 574 24.79 9.21 -18.94
N CYS A 575 23.74 8.39 -19.13
CA CYS A 575 22.53 8.78 -19.84
C CYS A 575 21.31 8.71 -18.93
N GLY A 576 20.38 9.64 -19.08
CA GLY A 576 19.11 9.61 -18.35
C GLY A 576 17.94 9.90 -19.26
N THR A 577 16.73 9.67 -18.74
CA THR A 577 15.44 10.09 -19.30
C THR A 577 14.60 10.68 -18.16
N ASP A 578 13.50 11.35 -18.51
CA ASP A 578 12.58 11.88 -17.50
C ASP A 578 11.81 10.73 -16.83
N TRP A 579 11.62 10.83 -15.51
CA TRP A 579 10.65 10.01 -14.80
C TRP A 579 9.26 10.49 -15.16
N SER A 580 8.66 10.00 -16.24
CA SER A 580 7.24 10.26 -16.51
C SER A 580 6.42 9.84 -15.28
N GLY A 581 5.66 10.76 -14.69
CA GLY A 581 4.96 10.56 -13.42
C GLY A 581 5.75 11.02 -12.20
N PHE A 582 6.91 11.66 -12.38
CA PHE A 582 7.76 12.24 -11.35
C PHE A 582 8.72 13.32 -11.90
N ALA A 583 8.40 13.88 -13.08
CA ALA A 583 9.14 14.96 -13.71
C ALA A 583 8.50 16.32 -13.40
N ASP A 584 9.20 17.40 -13.70
CA ASP A 584 8.72 18.77 -13.47
C ASP A 584 7.38 19.06 -14.18
N GLU A 585 7.15 18.49 -15.35
CA GLU A 585 5.89 18.54 -16.09
C GLU A 585 4.69 17.89 -15.36
N ASP A 586 4.94 17.00 -14.39
CA ASP A 586 3.91 16.32 -13.61
C ASP A 586 3.44 17.11 -12.38
N LEU A 587 4.13 18.20 -12.02
CA LEU A 587 3.78 19.06 -10.88
C LEU A 587 2.29 19.47 -10.86
N PRO A 588 1.66 19.90 -11.97
CA PRO A 588 0.24 20.23 -11.97
C PRO A 588 -0.66 19.03 -11.64
N THR A 589 -0.27 17.82 -12.04
CA THR A 589 -1.01 16.59 -11.73
C THR A 589 -0.92 16.27 -10.25
N VAL A 590 0.26 16.40 -9.63
CA VAL A 590 0.43 16.22 -8.17
C VAL A 590 -0.49 17.16 -7.39
N TYR A 591 -0.56 18.44 -7.74
CA TYR A 591 -1.46 19.38 -7.06
C TYR A 591 -2.95 19.02 -7.22
N LYS A 592 -3.37 18.53 -8.40
CA LYS A 592 -4.75 18.05 -8.60
C LYS A 592 -5.06 16.83 -7.74
N VAL A 593 -4.12 15.90 -7.63
CA VAL A 593 -4.23 14.70 -6.78
C VAL A 593 -4.39 15.06 -5.31
N LEU A 594 -3.65 16.06 -4.81
CA LEU A 594 -3.76 16.50 -3.41
C LEU A 594 -5.08 17.22 -3.09
N GLN A 595 -5.79 17.73 -4.11
CA GLN A 595 -7.11 18.36 -3.97
C GLN A 595 -8.27 17.37 -4.10
N ASP A 596 -8.13 16.39 -4.99
CA ASP A 596 -9.06 15.26 -5.16
C ASP A 596 -8.25 13.99 -5.37
N PHE A 597 -8.14 13.22 -4.28
CA PHE A 597 -7.33 12.03 -4.20
C PHE A 597 -7.87 10.86 -5.02
N SER A 598 -9.10 10.97 -5.57
CA SER A 598 -9.61 10.04 -6.58
C SER A 598 -8.71 9.99 -7.82
N ASN A 599 -7.94 11.04 -8.08
CA ASN A 599 -7.01 11.13 -9.20
C ASN A 599 -5.63 10.50 -8.91
N PHE A 600 -5.34 10.06 -7.68
CA PHE A 600 -4.05 9.48 -7.31
C PHE A 600 -3.56 8.36 -8.27
N PRO A 601 -4.43 7.47 -8.79
CA PRO A 601 -4.01 6.44 -9.75
C PRO A 601 -3.43 6.97 -11.07
N THR A 602 -3.81 8.16 -11.54
CA THR A 602 -3.24 8.72 -12.78
C THR A 602 -1.76 9.07 -12.64
N PHE A 603 -1.37 9.47 -11.42
CA PHE A 603 0.02 9.72 -11.07
C PHE A 603 0.84 8.43 -11.06
N ILE A 604 0.27 7.31 -10.59
CA ILE A 604 0.92 6.00 -10.55
C ILE A 604 0.98 5.33 -11.92
N ASP A 605 -0.08 5.42 -12.71
CA ASP A 605 -0.15 4.83 -14.04
C ASP A 605 0.96 5.39 -14.95
N ARG A 606 1.18 6.72 -14.92
CA ARG A 606 2.25 7.37 -15.67
C ARG A 606 3.65 6.89 -15.29
N GLN A 607 3.87 6.58 -14.01
CA GLN A 607 5.16 6.06 -13.52
C GLN A 607 5.53 4.72 -14.15
N HIS A 608 4.56 3.88 -14.54
CA HIS A 608 4.86 2.63 -15.23
C HIS A 608 5.56 2.88 -16.58
N GLN A 609 5.10 3.86 -17.34
CA GLN A 609 5.75 4.27 -18.59
C GLN A 609 7.14 4.86 -18.30
N GLY A 610 7.28 5.67 -17.25
CA GLY A 610 8.57 6.21 -16.82
C GLY A 610 9.61 5.11 -16.54
N VAL A 611 9.23 4.06 -15.80
CA VAL A 611 10.11 2.91 -15.55
C VAL A 611 10.46 2.18 -16.85
N LEU A 612 9.47 1.93 -17.73
CA LEU A 612 9.72 1.29 -19.03
C LEU A 612 10.71 2.10 -19.89
N ASN A 613 10.61 3.43 -19.89
CA ASN A 613 11.53 4.30 -20.64
C ASN A 613 12.99 4.07 -20.22
N PHE A 614 13.25 3.90 -18.91
CA PHE A 614 14.60 3.57 -18.41
C PHE A 614 15.08 2.18 -18.86
N LEU A 615 14.19 1.19 -18.89
CA LEU A 615 14.54 -0.17 -19.37
C LEU A 615 14.94 -0.16 -20.85
N VAL A 616 14.18 0.55 -21.68
CA VAL A 616 14.47 0.66 -23.12
C VAL A 616 15.72 1.51 -23.38
N LEU A 617 15.95 2.58 -22.60
CA LEU A 617 17.19 3.35 -22.68
C LEU A 617 18.43 2.51 -22.34
N ALA A 618 18.33 1.59 -21.37
CA ALA A 618 19.41 0.66 -21.04
C ALA A 618 19.85 -0.13 -22.27
N ARG A 619 18.87 -0.74 -22.98
CA ARG A 619 19.10 -1.48 -24.22
C ARG A 619 19.71 -0.60 -25.31
N LEU A 620 19.18 0.61 -25.48
CA LEU A 620 19.66 1.57 -26.48
C LEU A 620 21.14 1.95 -26.28
N MET A 621 21.61 2.07 -25.04
CA MET A 621 23.00 2.43 -24.75
C MET A 621 24.01 1.38 -25.23
N ILE A 622 23.68 0.09 -25.06
CA ILE A 622 24.63 -1.01 -25.29
C ILE A 622 24.40 -1.77 -26.60
N HIS A 623 23.29 -1.54 -27.28
CA HIS A 623 23.00 -2.22 -28.54
C HIS A 623 24.04 -1.86 -29.62
N PRO A 624 24.51 -2.81 -30.46
CA PRO A 624 25.46 -2.52 -31.54
C PRO A 624 25.01 -1.43 -32.51
N ASP A 625 23.72 -1.42 -32.85
CA ASP A 625 23.07 -0.37 -33.68
C ASP A 625 22.50 0.79 -32.84
N GLY A 626 22.80 0.83 -31.53
CA GLY A 626 22.32 1.84 -30.59
C GLY A 626 23.18 3.12 -30.59
N LEU A 627 23.26 3.79 -29.43
CA LEU A 627 23.94 5.10 -29.32
C LEU A 627 25.38 5.06 -29.86
N GLY A 628 26.14 4.00 -29.54
CA GLY A 628 27.54 3.86 -29.94
C GLY A 628 27.78 3.80 -31.45
N SER A 629 26.74 3.53 -32.26
CA SER A 629 26.81 3.53 -33.72
C SER A 629 26.77 4.95 -34.33
N HIS A 630 26.27 5.95 -33.58
CA HIS A 630 26.09 7.30 -34.07
C HIS A 630 27.34 8.17 -33.89
N ALA A 631 27.63 9.04 -34.86
CA ALA A 631 28.84 9.87 -34.86
C ALA A 631 29.00 10.77 -33.62
N ALA A 632 27.88 11.15 -32.98
CA ALA A 632 27.89 11.92 -31.73
C ALA A 632 28.58 11.17 -30.57
N PHE A 633 28.50 9.84 -30.56
CA PHE A 633 29.12 8.96 -29.57
C PHE A 633 30.41 8.30 -30.09
N GLN A 634 31.03 8.89 -31.11
CA GLN A 634 32.27 8.37 -31.68
C GLN A 634 33.37 9.42 -31.71
N VAL A 635 34.61 8.94 -31.57
CA VAL A 635 35.84 9.70 -31.78
C VAL A 635 36.73 8.89 -32.71
N GLY A 636 37.08 9.47 -33.86
CA GLY A 636 37.83 8.74 -34.89
C GLY A 636 37.08 7.55 -35.53
N GLY A 637 35.75 7.50 -35.37
CA GLY A 637 34.91 6.37 -35.82
C GLY A 637 34.82 5.22 -34.81
N GLU A 638 35.48 5.33 -33.66
CA GLU A 638 35.39 4.37 -32.56
C GLU A 638 34.38 4.86 -31.52
N SER A 639 33.57 3.96 -30.97
CA SER A 639 32.59 4.32 -29.95
C SER A 639 33.26 4.73 -28.64
N VAL A 640 32.72 5.77 -28.00
CA VAL A 640 33.08 6.16 -26.63
C VAL A 640 32.34 5.35 -25.57
N ILE A 641 31.40 4.49 -25.97
CA ILE A 641 30.64 3.62 -25.06
C ILE A 641 31.21 2.22 -25.15
N ASP A 642 31.50 1.62 -23.99
CA ASP A 642 31.75 0.20 -23.86
C ASP A 642 30.40 -0.56 -23.88
N PRO A 643 30.13 -1.39 -24.92
CA PRO A 643 28.85 -2.09 -25.05
C PRO A 643 28.75 -3.35 -24.19
N SER A 644 29.79 -3.72 -23.43
CA SER A 644 29.81 -4.96 -22.64
C SER A 644 28.80 -5.00 -21.50
N GLY A 645 28.32 -3.85 -21.02
CA GLY A 645 27.29 -3.78 -20.00
C GLY A 645 26.85 -2.36 -19.67
N VAL A 646 25.68 -2.25 -19.06
CA VAL A 646 25.10 -1.00 -18.55
C VAL A 646 24.77 -1.13 -17.07
N TYR A 647 25.01 -0.06 -16.33
CA TYR A 647 24.80 0.03 -14.90
C TYR A 647 23.74 1.09 -14.56
N TYR A 648 23.42 1.23 -13.28
CA TYR A 648 22.51 2.26 -12.81
C TYR A 648 23.11 3.08 -11.66
N ASP A 649 22.94 4.38 -11.74
CA ASP A 649 23.16 5.34 -10.67
C ASP A 649 21.95 6.26 -10.53
N GLY A 650 21.60 6.64 -9.32
CA GLY A 650 20.48 7.56 -9.08
C GLY A 650 20.52 8.08 -7.66
N ASN A 651 20.07 9.32 -7.45
CA ASN A 651 20.07 9.94 -6.13
C ASN A 651 18.67 10.42 -5.76
N SER A 652 18.31 10.37 -4.48
CA SER A 652 16.99 10.83 -3.97
C SER A 652 15.85 10.05 -4.66
N GLN A 653 14.90 10.74 -5.30
CA GLN A 653 13.88 10.13 -6.17
C GLN A 653 14.47 9.19 -7.22
N GLY A 654 15.62 9.50 -7.81
CA GLY A 654 16.32 8.59 -8.70
C GLY A 654 16.81 7.33 -7.99
N GLY A 655 17.22 7.44 -6.72
CA GLY A 655 17.52 6.29 -5.88
C GLY A 655 16.28 5.46 -5.53
N ILE A 656 15.13 6.11 -5.29
CA ILE A 656 13.84 5.46 -5.03
C ILE A 656 13.38 4.72 -6.30
N MET A 657 13.16 5.43 -7.40
CA MET A 657 12.71 4.82 -8.66
C MET A 657 13.72 3.83 -9.24
N GLY A 658 15.02 4.02 -8.98
CA GLY A 658 16.06 3.05 -9.30
C GLY A 658 15.85 1.69 -8.61
N GLY A 659 15.28 1.68 -7.40
CA GLY A 659 14.86 0.46 -6.71
C GLY A 659 13.71 -0.27 -7.43
N VAL A 660 12.83 0.46 -8.13
CA VAL A 660 11.80 -0.13 -9.00
C VAL A 660 12.45 -0.67 -10.26
N VAL A 661 13.26 0.14 -10.96
CA VAL A 661 14.00 -0.31 -12.17
C VAL A 661 14.79 -1.59 -11.88
N ALA A 662 15.42 -1.70 -10.71
CA ALA A 662 16.15 -2.89 -10.29
C ALA A 662 15.30 -4.16 -10.30
N ALA A 663 14.03 -4.10 -9.91
CA ALA A 663 13.16 -5.27 -9.87
C ALA A 663 12.73 -5.77 -11.27
N PHE A 664 12.83 -4.93 -12.30
CA PHE A 664 12.33 -5.26 -13.65
C PHE A 664 13.39 -5.31 -14.73
N ALA A 665 14.57 -4.71 -14.52
CA ALA A 665 15.60 -4.59 -15.54
C ALA A 665 16.14 -5.94 -16.01
N GLN A 666 16.27 -6.11 -17.33
CA GLN A 666 16.88 -7.30 -17.92
C GLN A 666 18.38 -7.09 -18.19
N ASP A 667 18.75 -5.88 -18.62
CA ASP A 667 20.10 -5.56 -19.09
C ASP A 667 21.01 -4.96 -18.00
N VAL A 668 20.48 -4.67 -16.80
CA VAL A 668 21.21 -4.04 -15.69
C VAL A 668 21.24 -4.99 -14.49
N GLU A 669 22.43 -5.29 -13.98
CA GLU A 669 22.61 -6.16 -12.80
C GLU A 669 23.12 -5.44 -11.55
N ARG A 670 23.72 -4.25 -11.70
CA ARG A 670 24.29 -3.49 -10.58
C ARG A 670 23.77 -2.07 -10.51
N PHE A 671 23.32 -1.69 -9.31
CA PHE A 671 22.68 -0.42 -9.03
C PHE A 671 23.35 0.25 -7.84
N VAL A 672 23.75 1.51 -8.02
CA VAL A 672 23.97 2.42 -6.89
C VAL A 672 22.68 3.22 -6.67
N LEU A 673 22.12 3.10 -5.48
CA LEU A 673 20.97 3.86 -5.03
C LEU A 673 21.46 4.84 -3.97
N GLY A 674 21.66 6.10 -4.38
CA GLY A 674 22.16 7.18 -3.53
C GLY A 674 21.04 7.88 -2.79
N VAL A 675 21.21 8.07 -1.48
CA VAL A 675 20.22 8.61 -0.54
C VAL A 675 18.77 8.20 -0.90
N PRO A 676 18.52 6.89 -1.10
CA PRO A 676 17.22 6.40 -1.57
C PRO A 676 16.27 6.21 -0.41
N GLY A 677 15.03 5.85 -0.72
CA GLY A 677 14.03 5.45 0.25
C GLY A 677 13.06 4.44 -0.34
N MET A 678 12.05 4.08 0.44
CA MET A 678 10.89 3.30 0.03
C MET A 678 9.71 3.62 0.95
N ASN A 679 8.55 3.06 0.65
CA ASN A 679 7.35 3.15 1.50
C ASN A 679 7.00 4.63 1.69
N TYR A 680 6.53 5.29 0.64
CA TYR A 680 6.17 6.72 0.69
C TYR A 680 5.27 7.06 1.89
N SER A 681 4.37 6.16 2.28
CA SER A 681 3.53 6.30 3.48
C SER A 681 4.29 6.41 4.83
N THR A 682 5.55 5.96 4.88
CA THR A 682 6.49 6.17 6.01
C THR A 682 7.41 7.35 5.80
N LEU A 683 7.85 7.56 4.56
CA LEU A 683 8.79 8.60 4.18
C LEU A 683 8.21 10.02 4.26
N LEU A 684 6.98 10.24 3.74
CA LEU A 684 6.50 11.59 3.43
C LEU A 684 6.46 12.52 4.66
N TYR A 685 5.92 12.08 5.79
CA TYR A 685 5.92 12.92 7.00
C TYR A 685 7.28 13.10 7.66
N ARG A 686 8.32 12.37 7.23
CA ARG A 686 9.70 12.50 7.69
C ARG A 686 10.59 13.28 6.72
N SER A 687 10.00 13.89 5.70
CA SER A 687 10.72 14.54 4.62
C SER A 687 10.44 16.03 4.60
N THR A 688 11.49 16.86 4.58
CA THR A 688 11.35 18.30 4.32
C THR A 688 10.78 18.58 2.93
N ASP A 689 11.04 17.70 1.95
CA ASP A 689 10.55 17.86 0.58
C ASP A 689 9.04 17.72 0.47
N PHE A 690 8.42 17.04 1.44
CA PHE A 690 6.97 16.91 1.48
C PHE A 690 6.26 18.15 2.04
N GLU A 691 6.96 19.05 2.73
CA GLU A 691 6.32 20.18 3.43
C GLU A 691 5.41 21.04 2.51
N PRO A 692 5.81 21.45 1.30
CA PRO A 692 4.96 22.23 0.40
C PRO A 692 3.69 21.48 -0.04
N PHE A 693 3.80 20.17 -0.30
CA PHE A 693 2.67 19.32 -0.66
C PHE A 693 1.76 19.06 0.55
N GLY A 694 2.37 18.91 1.73
CA GLY A 694 1.69 18.79 3.01
C GLY A 694 0.81 20.00 3.31
N ILE A 695 1.19 21.21 2.93
CA ILE A 695 0.33 22.41 3.06
C ILE A 695 -0.97 22.24 2.26
N VAL A 696 -0.87 21.79 1.00
CA VAL A 696 -2.04 21.56 0.14
C VAL A 696 -2.90 20.42 0.67
N LEU A 697 -2.29 19.32 1.10
CA LEU A 697 -2.99 18.18 1.70
C LEU A 697 -3.74 18.60 2.97
N ARG A 698 -3.10 19.35 3.88
CA ARG A 698 -3.74 19.88 5.09
C ARG A 698 -4.89 20.84 4.77
N ALA A 699 -4.74 21.64 3.72
CA ALA A 699 -5.82 22.50 3.25
C ALA A 699 -6.99 21.70 2.66
N GLY A 700 -6.75 20.63 1.90
CA GLY A 700 -7.81 19.77 1.36
C GLY A 700 -8.47 18.85 2.41
N HIS A 701 -7.70 18.45 3.42
CA HIS A 701 -8.05 17.46 4.43
C HIS A 701 -7.53 17.89 5.82
N PRO A 702 -8.32 18.68 6.57
CA PRO A 702 -7.89 19.26 7.85
C PRO A 702 -7.63 18.25 8.95
N ASN A 703 -8.38 17.16 8.96
CA ASN A 703 -8.35 16.17 10.04
C ASN A 703 -7.10 15.27 9.94
N GLY A 704 -6.43 15.05 11.08
CA GLY A 704 -5.21 14.21 11.15
C GLY A 704 -5.42 12.75 10.78
N LEU A 705 -6.47 12.12 11.30
CA LEU A 705 -6.79 10.70 11.07
C LEU A 705 -7.14 10.42 9.61
N ASP A 706 -7.86 11.34 8.96
CA ASP A 706 -8.16 11.24 7.53
C ASP A 706 -6.89 11.28 6.68
N ARG A 707 -5.93 12.15 7.00
CA ARG A 707 -4.66 12.22 6.27
C ARG A 707 -3.81 10.95 6.46
N LEU A 708 -3.76 10.38 7.66
CA LEU A 708 -3.11 9.08 7.88
C LEU A 708 -3.75 7.98 7.03
N ALA A 709 -5.08 7.92 7.03
CA ALA A 709 -5.81 6.96 6.21
C ALA A 709 -5.55 7.15 4.71
N MET A 710 -5.49 8.40 4.23
CA MET A 710 -5.13 8.70 2.85
C MET A 710 -3.74 8.19 2.48
N LEU A 711 -2.72 8.39 3.33
CA LEU A 711 -1.37 7.89 3.07
C LEU A 711 -1.30 6.35 3.08
N ALA A 712 -2.05 5.71 3.98
CA ALA A 712 -2.13 4.25 4.03
C ALA A 712 -2.86 3.67 2.81
N LEU A 713 -3.91 4.35 2.32
CA LEU A 713 -4.57 4.02 1.05
C LEU A 713 -3.63 4.23 -0.14
N ALA A 714 -2.89 5.35 -0.18
CA ALA A 714 -1.94 5.67 -1.24
C ALA A 714 -1.00 4.50 -1.51
N GLN A 715 -0.43 3.94 -0.44
CA GLN A 715 0.56 2.87 -0.52
C GLN A 715 0.04 1.63 -1.25
N ILE A 716 -1.26 1.28 -1.14
CA ILE A 716 -1.83 0.13 -1.85
C ILE A 716 -1.63 0.25 -3.37
N VAL A 717 -1.92 1.43 -3.92
CA VAL A 717 -1.79 1.67 -5.37
C VAL A 717 -0.34 1.96 -5.73
N TRP A 718 0.38 2.69 -4.88
CA TRP A 718 1.78 3.06 -5.09
C TRP A 718 2.73 1.87 -5.12
N ASP A 719 2.40 0.76 -4.43
CA ASP A 719 3.18 -0.49 -4.48
C ASP A 719 3.39 -1.03 -5.91
N ARG A 720 2.68 -0.53 -6.91
CA ARG A 720 2.90 -0.86 -8.32
C ARG A 720 4.13 -0.17 -8.94
N THR A 721 4.61 0.93 -8.33
CA THR A 721 5.73 1.76 -8.80
C THR A 721 6.57 2.36 -7.66
N ASP A 722 6.48 1.81 -6.45
CA ASP A 722 7.31 2.13 -5.26
C ASP A 722 8.20 0.91 -4.98
N PRO A 723 9.49 1.07 -4.63
CA PRO A 723 10.32 -0.05 -4.20
C PRO A 723 9.68 -0.94 -3.14
N ASN A 724 8.79 -0.41 -2.29
CA ASN A 724 8.01 -1.18 -1.33
C ASN A 724 7.34 -2.42 -1.95
N GLY A 725 6.68 -2.29 -3.10
CA GLY A 725 6.00 -3.43 -3.72
C GLY A 725 6.93 -4.47 -4.35
N HIS A 726 8.21 -4.15 -4.51
CA HIS A 726 9.13 -4.90 -5.37
C HIS A 726 10.47 -5.27 -4.71
N VAL A 727 10.84 -4.69 -3.57
CA VAL A 727 12.20 -4.82 -3.01
C VAL A 727 12.60 -6.26 -2.74
N ARG A 728 11.67 -7.12 -2.30
CA ARG A 728 11.92 -8.56 -2.12
C ARG A 728 12.31 -9.26 -3.43
N HIS A 729 11.81 -8.72 -4.53
CA HIS A 729 11.95 -9.27 -5.87
C HIS A 729 13.18 -8.77 -6.63
N THR A 730 14.15 -8.19 -5.91
CA THR A 730 15.37 -7.63 -6.52
C THR A 730 16.58 -8.55 -6.43
N THR A 731 16.69 -9.39 -5.39
CA THR A 731 17.90 -10.20 -5.12
C THR A 731 17.64 -11.69 -5.32
N ALA A 732 17.20 -12.40 -4.29
CA ALA A 732 17.10 -13.87 -4.31
C ALA A 732 15.79 -14.39 -4.95
N ASP A 733 14.71 -13.62 -4.87
CA ASP A 733 13.37 -13.99 -5.35
C ASP A 733 12.95 -13.14 -6.57
N THR A 734 13.67 -13.25 -7.69
CA THR A 734 13.42 -12.35 -8.83
C THR A 734 12.15 -12.68 -9.62
N TYR A 735 11.52 -11.65 -10.19
CA TYR A 735 10.47 -11.85 -11.19
C TYR A 735 10.97 -12.64 -12.41
N PRO A 736 10.05 -13.32 -13.15
CA PRO A 736 10.40 -14.02 -14.38
C PRO A 736 11.20 -13.14 -15.36
N ASN A 737 12.12 -13.76 -16.11
CA ASN A 737 12.97 -13.09 -17.10
C ASN A 737 13.78 -11.90 -16.57
N THR A 738 14.14 -11.92 -15.28
CA THR A 738 14.91 -10.86 -14.60
C THR A 738 16.11 -11.48 -13.88
N PRO A 739 17.36 -11.05 -14.16
CA PRO A 739 18.50 -11.54 -13.40
C PRO A 739 18.55 -10.93 -11.99
N PRO A 740 19.11 -11.65 -10.99
CA PRO A 740 19.29 -11.14 -9.63
C PRO A 740 20.19 -9.90 -9.61
N LYS A 741 19.85 -8.91 -8.78
CA LYS A 741 20.58 -7.64 -8.70
C LYS A 741 21.57 -7.61 -7.55
N LYS A 742 22.59 -6.76 -7.71
CA LYS A 742 23.43 -6.27 -6.63
C LYS A 742 23.14 -4.78 -6.44
N LEU A 743 22.71 -4.43 -5.23
CA LEU A 743 22.30 -3.07 -4.87
C LEU A 743 23.28 -2.48 -3.86
N LEU A 744 23.84 -1.31 -4.15
CA LEU A 744 24.64 -0.54 -3.21
C LEU A 744 23.86 0.69 -2.76
N TYR A 745 23.37 0.67 -1.53
CA TYR A 745 22.71 1.80 -0.89
C TYR A 745 23.74 2.73 -0.26
N HIS A 746 23.79 3.98 -0.71
CA HIS A 746 24.55 5.04 -0.05
C HIS A 746 23.57 5.89 0.75
N VAL A 747 23.63 5.82 2.08
CA VAL A 747 22.71 6.54 2.97
C VAL A 747 23.45 7.72 3.60
N ALA A 748 22.84 8.91 3.61
CA ALA A 748 23.32 10.02 4.42
C ALA A 748 22.77 9.84 5.86
N PHE A 749 23.64 9.77 6.85
CA PHE A 749 23.20 9.72 8.23
C PHE A 749 22.58 11.06 8.63
N GLY A 750 21.35 11.04 9.16
CA GLY A 750 20.64 12.26 9.53
C GLY A 750 20.08 13.05 8.35
N ASP A 751 19.79 12.40 7.22
CA ASP A 751 19.18 13.00 6.02
C ASP A 751 17.83 13.68 6.31
N HIS A 752 17.65 14.92 5.85
CA HIS A 752 16.43 15.70 6.09
C HIS A 752 15.33 15.43 5.04
N GLN A 753 15.74 14.99 3.85
CA GLN A 753 14.87 14.80 2.70
C GLN A 753 14.36 13.36 2.62
N VAL A 754 15.23 12.38 2.87
CA VAL A 754 14.89 10.95 2.74
C VAL A 754 15.21 10.18 4.01
N ALA A 755 14.16 9.68 4.67
CA ALA A 755 14.26 9.03 5.98
C ALA A 755 15.11 7.72 5.93
N PRO A 756 16.28 7.67 6.58
CA PRO A 756 17.18 6.51 6.54
C PRO A 756 16.55 5.18 6.97
N VAL A 757 15.57 5.23 7.89
CA VAL A 757 14.84 4.04 8.37
C VAL A 757 14.17 3.27 7.22
N THR A 758 13.77 3.94 6.13
CA THR A 758 13.16 3.28 4.97
C THR A 758 14.17 2.41 4.21
N VAL A 759 15.45 2.82 4.16
CA VAL A 759 16.52 2.00 3.57
C VAL A 759 16.85 0.80 4.46
N GLU A 760 16.74 0.95 5.78
CA GLU A 760 16.90 -0.19 6.68
C GLU A 760 15.80 -1.25 6.47
N ILE A 761 14.56 -0.83 6.26
CA ILE A 761 13.45 -1.71 5.86
C ILE A 761 13.81 -2.41 4.54
N ALA A 762 14.32 -1.67 3.56
CA ALA A 762 14.75 -2.22 2.27
C ALA A 762 15.81 -3.31 2.44
N ALA A 763 16.83 -3.03 3.23
CA ALA A 763 17.96 -3.91 3.46
C ALA A 763 17.57 -5.22 4.15
N ARG A 764 16.70 -5.14 5.16
CA ARG A 764 16.13 -6.35 5.79
C ARG A 764 15.26 -7.14 4.81
N SER A 765 14.58 -6.45 3.89
CA SER A 765 13.64 -7.07 2.96
C SER A 765 14.31 -7.77 1.78
N ASN A 766 15.50 -7.34 1.35
CA ASN A 766 16.22 -7.93 0.22
C ASN A 766 17.56 -8.60 0.59
N GLY A 767 17.89 -8.65 1.88
CA GLY A 767 19.10 -9.32 2.38
C GLY A 767 20.39 -8.55 2.16
N ALA A 768 20.35 -7.23 1.99
CA ALA A 768 21.55 -6.41 1.92
C ALA A 768 22.36 -6.46 3.24
N HIS A 769 23.67 -6.32 3.13
CA HIS A 769 24.58 -6.37 4.26
C HIS A 769 25.09 -4.98 4.66
N LEU A 770 25.27 -4.74 5.95
CA LEU A 770 25.75 -3.49 6.49
C LEU A 770 27.29 -3.41 6.39
N ARG A 771 27.79 -2.34 5.78
CA ARG A 771 29.20 -1.95 5.88
C ARG A 771 29.50 -1.53 7.32
N THR A 772 30.40 -2.25 8.00
CA THR A 772 30.81 -1.94 9.39
C THR A 772 32.27 -1.51 9.52
N PRO A 773 32.62 -0.63 10.49
CA PRO A 773 31.72 0.09 11.40
C PRO A 773 30.82 1.08 10.65
N ALA A 774 29.52 1.09 10.94
CA ALA A 774 28.57 1.95 10.24
C ALA A 774 28.71 3.43 10.66
N LEU A 775 28.98 3.65 11.95
CA LEU A 775 29.10 4.98 12.56
C LEU A 775 30.43 5.13 13.29
N ALA A 776 30.87 6.38 13.45
CA ALA A 776 32.10 6.69 14.16
C ALA A 776 32.01 6.27 15.65
N PRO A 777 33.12 5.81 16.27
CA PRO A 777 33.13 5.50 17.70
C PRO A 777 32.66 6.71 18.53
N GLY A 778 31.71 6.46 19.44
CA GLY A 778 31.13 7.50 20.31
C GLY A 778 30.01 8.31 19.68
N LYS A 779 29.59 8.03 18.44
CA LYS A 779 28.38 8.60 17.85
C LYS A 779 27.18 8.26 18.73
N VAL A 780 26.46 9.30 19.16
CA VAL A 780 25.24 9.12 19.96
C VAL A 780 24.09 8.83 19.02
N VAL A 781 23.44 7.70 19.24
CA VAL A 781 22.27 7.25 18.52
C VAL A 781 21.23 6.75 19.52
N PRO A 782 19.93 6.97 19.28
CA PRO A 782 18.89 6.62 20.23
C PRO A 782 18.58 5.11 20.24
N GLU A 783 18.98 4.36 19.21
CA GLU A 783 18.71 2.93 19.09
C GLU A 783 19.48 2.08 20.11
N VAL A 784 18.79 1.10 20.70
CA VAL A 784 19.39 0.08 21.58
C VAL A 784 20.37 -0.78 20.80
N THR A 785 19.99 -1.21 19.60
CA THR A 785 20.85 -1.92 18.65
C THR A 785 20.75 -1.25 17.28
N PRO A 786 21.67 -0.35 16.92
CA PRO A 786 21.67 0.31 15.62
C PRO A 786 21.67 -0.70 14.48
N TYR A 787 20.84 -0.47 13.45
CA TYR A 787 20.71 -1.34 12.28
C TYR A 787 20.33 -2.80 12.60
N PHE A 788 19.57 -3.02 13.69
CA PHE A 788 19.12 -4.34 14.12
C PHE A 788 18.59 -5.18 12.95
N GLY A 789 18.98 -6.45 12.87
CA GLY A 789 18.48 -7.37 11.83
C GLY A 789 19.13 -7.22 10.44
N ILE A 790 20.11 -6.33 10.26
CA ILE A 790 20.90 -6.23 9.02
C ILE A 790 22.28 -6.89 9.27
N PRO A 791 22.64 -7.96 8.54
CA PRO A 791 23.90 -8.67 8.76
C PRO A 791 25.12 -7.82 8.37
N PRO A 792 26.25 -7.89 9.10
CA PRO A 792 27.45 -7.12 8.75
C PRO A 792 28.22 -7.78 7.59
N ILE A 793 28.91 -6.96 6.80
CA ILE A 793 29.93 -7.43 5.85
C ILE A 793 31.16 -7.87 6.63
N LEU A 794 31.55 -9.14 6.47
CA LEU A 794 32.67 -9.73 7.22
C LEU A 794 34.04 -9.56 6.56
N SER A 795 34.07 -9.33 5.24
CA SER A 795 35.31 -9.16 4.47
C SER A 795 35.08 -8.40 3.18
N TYR A 796 36.08 -7.62 2.74
CA TYR A 796 36.09 -6.92 1.46
C TYR A 796 37.15 -7.52 0.53
N PRO A 797 36.95 -7.51 -0.81
CA PRO A 797 35.73 -7.10 -1.50
C PRO A 797 34.54 -8.01 -1.17
N PHE A 798 33.34 -7.43 -1.07
CA PHE A 798 32.09 -8.15 -0.78
C PHE A 798 31.22 -8.20 -2.03
N ASP A 799 30.95 -9.42 -2.50
CA ASP A 799 30.13 -9.64 -3.68
C ASP A 799 28.65 -9.85 -3.30
N GLY A 800 27.93 -8.74 -3.14
CA GLY A 800 26.51 -8.76 -2.80
C GLY A 800 25.92 -7.36 -2.64
N SER A 801 24.64 -7.31 -2.29
CA SER A 801 23.95 -6.06 -1.97
C SER A 801 24.38 -5.52 -0.61
N ALA A 802 24.59 -4.22 -0.48
CA ALA A 802 25.09 -3.60 0.74
C ALA A 802 24.49 -2.24 1.04
N VAL A 803 24.44 -1.91 2.33
CA VAL A 803 24.14 -0.57 2.85
C VAL A 803 25.41 0.05 3.40
N VAL A 804 25.71 1.27 2.97
CA VAL A 804 26.83 2.08 3.45
C VAL A 804 26.29 3.38 4.01
N ILE A 805 26.51 3.59 5.30
CA ILE A 805 26.12 4.81 6.01
C ILE A 805 27.26 5.81 5.91
N TRP A 806 26.99 6.99 5.36
CA TRP A 806 27.92 8.10 5.23
C TRP A 806 27.57 9.18 6.27
N ASP A 807 28.49 9.41 7.20
CA ASP A 807 28.30 10.39 8.29
C ASP A 807 28.97 11.73 7.95
N SER A 808 28.17 12.80 8.00
CA SER A 808 28.61 14.19 7.80
C SER A 808 28.66 14.99 9.11
N GLY A 809 28.57 14.33 10.27
CA GLY A 809 28.57 14.98 11.59
C GLY A 809 27.18 15.29 12.13
N ASN A 810 26.12 15.06 11.34
CA ASN A 810 24.73 15.30 11.70
C ASN A 810 24.27 14.48 12.92
N PRO A 811 23.31 14.99 13.73
CA PRO A 811 22.68 14.20 14.78
C PRO A 811 21.88 13.03 14.19
N ALA A 812 21.52 12.07 15.04
CA ALA A 812 20.56 11.04 14.65
C ALA A 812 19.22 11.67 14.26
N PRO A 813 18.48 11.08 13.30
CA PRO A 813 17.12 11.52 12.98
C PRO A 813 16.22 11.54 14.23
N PRO A 814 15.17 12.40 14.25
CA PRO A 814 14.14 12.33 15.29
C PRO A 814 13.52 10.95 15.39
N ILE A 815 13.09 10.57 16.61
CA ILE A 815 12.38 9.30 16.83
C ILE A 815 10.91 9.42 16.43
N GLU A 816 10.36 10.63 16.44
CA GLU A 816 9.03 10.94 15.96
C GLU A 816 8.96 10.90 14.43
N GLY A 817 7.76 10.70 13.89
CA GLY A 817 7.51 10.72 12.44
C GLY A 817 7.50 12.12 11.83
N VAL A 818 8.58 12.88 12.02
CA VAL A 818 8.80 14.25 11.51
C VAL A 818 10.19 14.37 10.89
N PRO A 819 10.43 15.31 9.96
CA PRO A 819 11.78 15.51 9.43
C PRO A 819 12.73 16.04 10.51
N PRO A 820 14.04 15.77 10.42
CA PRO A 820 15.04 16.47 11.20
C PRO A 820 14.93 18.00 11.03
N PRO A 821 15.10 18.79 12.10
CA PRO A 821 15.06 20.23 12.02
C PRO A 821 16.31 20.80 11.34
N GLU A 822 16.17 21.93 10.64
CA GLU A 822 17.31 22.71 10.17
C GLU A 822 18.19 23.14 11.36
N ILE A 823 19.51 22.96 11.24
CA ILE A 823 20.50 23.41 12.22
C ILE A 823 21.05 24.75 11.71
N PRO A 824 20.67 25.90 12.28
CA PRO A 824 21.12 27.20 11.76
C PRO A 824 22.61 27.45 12.05
N PRO A 825 23.27 28.36 11.32
CA PRO A 825 24.67 28.76 11.58
C PRO A 825 24.97 29.28 12.99
N THR A 826 23.94 29.67 13.75
CA THR A 826 24.04 30.11 15.14
C THR A 826 24.04 28.96 16.15
N ASP A 827 23.69 27.75 15.74
CA ASP A 827 23.64 26.58 16.62
C ASP A 827 25.06 26.12 17.01
N PRO A 828 25.33 25.76 18.27
CA PRO A 828 26.64 25.23 18.69
C PRO A 828 27.09 23.96 17.96
N LEU A 829 26.18 23.20 17.36
CA LEU A 829 26.49 22.03 16.54
C LEU A 829 27.00 22.42 15.14
N TRP A 830 26.68 23.61 14.66
CA TRP A 830 27.05 24.06 13.31
C TRP A 830 28.54 23.86 12.96
N PRO A 831 29.51 24.23 13.83
CA PRO A 831 30.92 24.03 13.53
C PRO A 831 31.38 22.56 13.52
N THR A 832 30.52 21.65 14.00
CA THR A 832 30.79 20.20 14.05
C THR A 832 30.21 19.45 12.86
N LEU A 833 29.28 20.07 12.13
CA LEU A 833 28.81 19.56 10.85
C LEU A 833 29.97 19.64 9.85
N SER A 834 30.14 18.60 9.06
CA SER A 834 30.94 18.67 7.84
C SER A 834 30.07 19.31 6.77
N PRO A 835 30.30 20.58 6.40
CA PRO A 835 29.44 21.23 5.41
C PRO A 835 29.57 20.47 4.08
N CYS A 836 28.44 20.09 3.45
CA CYS A 836 28.48 19.59 2.08
C CYS A 836 28.95 20.74 1.17
N ALA A 837 29.86 20.45 0.23
CA ALA A 837 30.75 21.42 -0.43
C ALA A 837 30.19 22.73 -1.02
N GLN A 838 28.87 22.96 -1.11
CA GLN A 838 28.30 24.16 -1.73
C GLN A 838 27.01 24.70 -1.12
N ASN A 839 26.32 23.96 -0.24
CA ASN A 839 25.12 24.45 0.42
C ASN A 839 25.45 24.67 1.90
N TRP A 840 25.37 25.92 2.33
CA TRP A 840 25.43 26.31 3.74
C TRP A 840 24.12 25.90 4.43
N ASP A 841 23.70 24.67 4.22
CA ASP A 841 22.56 24.02 4.87
C ASP A 841 23.11 22.86 5.71
N SER A 842 22.46 22.62 6.83
CA SER A 842 22.67 21.51 7.73
C SER A 842 22.32 20.13 7.15
N ASP A 843 21.55 20.07 6.07
CA ASP A 843 21.08 18.83 5.46
C ASP A 843 22.22 18.00 4.78
N PRO A 844 22.46 16.74 5.21
CA PRO A 844 23.53 15.91 4.65
C PRO A 844 23.15 15.19 3.34
N HIS A 845 21.93 15.37 2.82
CA HIS A 845 21.41 14.64 1.65
C HIS A 845 22.35 14.64 0.41
N GLU A 846 23.07 15.74 0.20
CA GLU A 846 24.00 15.94 -0.93
C GLU A 846 25.40 15.37 -0.69
N CYS A 847 25.77 15.10 0.56
CA CYS A 847 27.14 14.83 0.95
C CYS A 847 27.72 13.53 0.34
N PRO A 848 27.03 12.37 0.40
CA PRO A 848 27.60 11.10 -0.08
C PRO A 848 28.04 11.17 -1.55
N ARG A 849 27.18 11.66 -2.44
CA ARG A 849 27.47 11.77 -3.88
C ARG A 849 28.63 12.71 -4.22
N ARG A 850 28.99 13.61 -3.29
CA ARG A 850 30.08 14.58 -3.44
C ARG A 850 31.40 14.11 -2.83
N ALA A 851 31.38 13.10 -1.96
CA ALA A 851 32.60 12.53 -1.38
C ALA A 851 33.40 11.72 -2.43
N PRO A 852 34.71 12.00 -2.62
CA PRO A 852 35.56 11.23 -3.54
C PRO A 852 35.59 9.72 -3.25
N GLU A 853 35.61 9.33 -1.98
CA GLU A 853 35.64 7.94 -1.52
C GLU A 853 34.35 7.21 -1.84
N ALA A 854 33.21 7.91 -1.80
CA ALA A 854 31.92 7.36 -2.22
C ALA A 854 31.89 7.17 -3.73
N ARG A 855 32.34 8.15 -4.52
CA ARG A 855 32.46 8.03 -5.98
C ARG A 855 33.38 6.87 -6.40
N LEU A 856 34.51 6.70 -5.71
CA LEU A 856 35.38 5.56 -5.92
C LEU A 856 34.64 4.24 -5.64
N GLN A 857 33.92 4.14 -4.53
CA GLN A 857 33.16 2.93 -4.20
C GLN A 857 32.09 2.61 -5.25
N LYS A 858 31.39 3.64 -5.76
CA LYS A 858 30.44 3.48 -6.89
C LYS A 858 31.14 2.91 -8.12
N SER A 859 32.30 3.45 -8.47
CA SER A 859 33.09 2.99 -9.61
C SER A 859 33.59 1.55 -9.45
N GLU A 860 34.02 1.16 -8.25
CA GLU A 860 34.45 -0.22 -7.96
C GLU A 860 33.29 -1.22 -7.98
N PHE A 861 32.08 -0.75 -7.64
CA PHE A 861 30.86 -1.54 -7.69
C PHE A 861 30.29 -1.67 -9.11
N LEU A 862 30.19 -0.58 -9.88
CA LEU A 862 29.56 -0.52 -11.20
C LEU A 862 30.52 -0.99 -12.31
N ARG A 863 30.85 -2.28 -12.31
CA ARG A 863 31.60 -3.00 -13.35
C ARG A 863 31.22 -4.48 -13.37
N GLU A 864 31.62 -5.22 -14.41
CA GLU A 864 31.22 -6.62 -14.63
C GLU A 864 31.58 -7.55 -13.45
N ASP A 865 32.79 -7.40 -12.92
CA ASP A 865 33.33 -8.11 -11.75
C ASP A 865 33.27 -7.27 -10.46
N GLY A 866 32.44 -6.21 -10.46
CA GLY A 866 32.38 -5.22 -9.40
C GLY A 866 31.83 -5.78 -8.10
N ALA A 867 32.34 -5.24 -6.99
CA ALA A 867 32.04 -5.65 -5.63
C ALA A 867 32.11 -4.43 -4.70
N VAL A 868 31.54 -4.57 -3.49
CA VAL A 868 31.66 -3.55 -2.46
C VAL A 868 33.07 -3.58 -1.90
N VAL A 869 33.77 -2.44 -1.93
CA VAL A 869 35.13 -2.28 -1.40
C VAL A 869 35.15 -1.31 -0.23
N ASP A 870 36.16 -1.41 0.63
CA ASP A 870 36.37 -0.45 1.71
C ASP A 870 37.16 0.77 1.21
N THR A 871 36.45 1.87 0.92
CA THR A 871 37.05 3.16 0.55
C THR A 871 37.19 4.11 1.74
N CYS A 872 36.67 3.74 2.90
CA CYS A 872 36.56 4.62 4.07
C CYS A 872 37.74 4.49 5.04
N GLY A 873 38.61 3.51 4.81
CA GLY A 873 39.77 3.19 5.65
C GLY A 873 39.47 2.04 6.61
N SER A 874 40.46 1.15 6.75
CA SER A 874 40.32 -0.07 7.55
C SER A 874 39.95 0.24 9.00
N GLY A 875 38.83 -0.31 9.46
CA GLY A 875 38.33 -0.12 10.83
C GLY A 875 37.74 1.26 11.12
N MET A 876 37.61 2.14 10.12
CA MET A 876 37.04 3.48 10.24
C MET A 876 35.59 3.49 9.77
N ALA A 877 34.75 4.39 10.28
CA ALA A 877 33.43 4.66 9.71
C ALA A 877 33.53 5.42 8.38
N CYS A 878 32.51 5.34 7.53
CA CYS A 878 32.46 6.15 6.31
C CYS A 878 32.03 7.57 6.66
N LEU A 879 32.90 8.52 6.31
CA LEU A 879 32.65 9.93 6.47
C LEU A 879 32.46 10.54 5.09
N ALA A 880 31.62 11.57 4.97
CA ALA A 880 31.52 12.39 3.77
C ALA A 880 32.07 13.81 4.04
N PRO A 881 33.38 13.95 4.37
CA PRO A 881 33.99 15.25 4.62
C PRO A 881 34.12 16.05 3.32
N THR A 882 34.17 17.38 3.44
CA THR A 882 34.63 18.22 2.33
C THR A 882 36.16 18.11 2.16
N PHE A 883 36.59 18.07 0.90
CA PHE A 883 37.91 18.51 0.46
C PHE A 883 37.75 19.71 -0.48
#